data_AF-A0A661QI39-F1
#
_entry.id   AF-A0A661QI39-F1
#
_cell.length_a   1.000
_cell.length_b   1.000
_cell.length_c   1.000
_cell.angle_alpha   90.00
_cell.angle_beta   90.00
_cell.angle_gamma   90.00
#
_symmetry.space_group_name_H-M   'P 1'
#
loop_
_entity.id
_entity.type
_entity.pdbx_description
1 polymer ?
#
loop_
_entity_poly.entity_id
_entity_poly.type
_entity_poly.pdbx_seq_one_letter_code
_entity_poly.pdbx_strand_id
1 'polypeptide(L)'
;ALAYVTVLLIAFSVIYVNYFLIQDYKIFYLKIDTQYVSLFSINYIKIIGPAWKTTNLRVLIVKPSWLNKSYVDSVTKAFIVWDRSLESFGKSYGYSYLSRFSFQITVREYKSSGYDIVVIFSRKYIKGGGEIGATKIKYIKDQILSAEITLYIYTSMGTLSPTDIFNIALHEIGHALGLGHSSSKETINGLEVMYPYYELGVSEMRPSTLDAYALAKLYAWLRTGEFITPGKITVTLPPNIPYRMLLYYYVQIYSQYGKVYGAGWYLEGANVTIYVNFSKIELGKGIRVVFKGWKGDISSNKLRVSFIILRDMNITAVWKKQYYINISTSFSKTNISPGWYDGDLFLNISLEKYIVYENNLTRHIFVEWNGDIFSNKSFLYLRVEKPLDIVVVWRKQYKVTINTTYSKPLQESGWYNEGSVIKIGVIKDNIHFNNNTRIVLYSWNGSVYVNKSSFNLKVLGPLFLNAVWIREYYVSIKSLYVETNIKSGWYPEGKNLEIFIKNKIVEHDNGTRHVFLSWNIGNKTFFSSHLNISISSPLLIKSLWATEYRVYLAVKDSSNKGLRSKVYLTGCGNRSIIANLSIDGRNVWLRKGIWKINKLLWYRSINHSSFFGLYSSKNMEGGRFEEYKLKNYINVSRPLNYIIHLPVYEIQLTLIDIIGVPAPLYYIVINGDECYSGINGIVFTTKMLKGDYVLKIFFLGIEILKSTIYIDKNGIVQVRVPISIYTIIILLFSILLFYKVFISVRRAT
;
A
#
# COMPACT_ATOMS: atom_id res chain seq x y z
N ALA A 1 138.93 -92.32 11.72
CA ALA A 1 138.64 -90.90 11.97
C ALA A 1 137.41 -90.55 11.13
N LEU A 2 136.23 -90.80 11.68
CA LEU A 2 135.35 -89.80 12.28
C LEU A 2 134.72 -88.88 11.22
N ALA A 3 133.42 -89.10 11.02
CA ALA A 3 132.41 -88.10 10.70
C ALA A 3 132.48 -87.35 9.34
N TYR A 4 131.28 -87.25 8.77
CA TYR A 4 130.85 -86.35 7.70
C TYR A 4 131.25 -86.70 6.26
N VAL A 5 130.19 -86.78 5.45
CA VAL A 5 130.16 -86.67 3.98
C VAL A 5 130.33 -87.97 3.19
N THR A 6 129.36 -88.86 3.38
CA THR A 6 128.84 -89.82 2.39
C THR A 6 127.31 -89.75 2.56
N VAL A 7 126.41 -89.65 1.58
CA VAL A 7 126.35 -89.83 0.12
C VAL A 7 124.96 -89.27 -0.24
N LEU A 8 124.77 -88.52 -1.33
CA LEU A 8 123.51 -88.46 -2.12
C LEU A 8 123.69 -87.47 -3.31
N LEU A 9 124.03 -87.99 -4.50
CA LEU A 9 123.18 -88.11 -5.71
C LEU A 9 123.11 -86.80 -6.56
N ILE A 10 123.91 -86.61 -7.63
CA ILE A 10 123.87 -87.22 -9.00
C ILE A 10 122.53 -86.94 -9.70
N ALA A 11 122.37 -86.44 -10.93
CA ALA A 11 123.17 -85.84 -12.01
C ALA A 11 122.18 -85.32 -13.09
N PHE A 12 122.65 -84.45 -14.00
CA PHE A 12 122.28 -84.19 -15.42
C PHE A 12 121.04 -84.93 -16.01
N SER A 13 120.15 -84.42 -16.89
CA SER A 13 120.06 -83.25 -17.77
C SER A 13 118.73 -83.27 -18.60
N VAL A 14 118.13 -82.10 -18.90
CA VAL A 14 117.46 -81.68 -20.18
C VAL A 14 116.07 -82.26 -20.64
N ILE A 15 115.13 -81.32 -20.89
CA ILE A 15 113.92 -81.25 -21.79
C ILE A 15 112.50 -81.73 -21.34
N TYR A 16 111.58 -80.74 -21.39
CA TYR A 16 110.09 -80.71 -21.54
C TYR A 16 109.20 -81.62 -20.68
N VAL A 17 108.30 -81.01 -19.87
CA VAL A 17 106.84 -81.29 -19.80
C VAL A 17 106.12 -80.24 -18.91
N ASN A 18 105.02 -79.71 -19.44
CA ASN A 18 103.87 -79.02 -18.82
C ASN A 18 104.03 -77.72 -18.03
N TYR A 19 103.63 -76.65 -18.72
CA TYR A 19 102.94 -75.49 -18.19
C TYR A 19 101.66 -75.90 -17.42
N PHE A 20 101.66 -75.76 -16.10
CA PHE A 20 100.47 -75.43 -15.30
C PHE A 20 100.95 -74.64 -14.09
N LEU A 21 101.01 -73.32 -14.25
CA LEU A 21 101.28 -72.41 -13.15
C LEU A 21 99.97 -72.11 -12.41
N ILE A 22 100.05 -72.38 -11.11
CA ILE A 22 99.13 -72.06 -10.02
C ILE A 22 98.53 -70.65 -10.21
N GLN A 23 97.21 -70.57 -10.37
CA GLN A 23 96.46 -69.32 -10.27
C GLN A 23 96.09 -69.11 -8.80
N ASP A 24 96.66 -68.07 -8.18
CA ASP A 24 96.30 -67.65 -6.83
C ASP A 24 94.87 -67.11 -6.80
N TYR A 25 93.95 -67.90 -6.25
CA TYR A 25 92.60 -67.46 -5.97
C TYR A 25 92.61 -66.45 -4.81
N LYS A 26 92.28 -65.19 -5.07
CA LYS A 26 92.03 -64.20 -4.00
C LYS A 26 90.58 -64.32 -3.53
N ILE A 27 90.40 -64.64 -2.25
CA ILE A 27 89.11 -64.61 -1.56
C ILE A 27 89.03 -63.32 -0.76
N PHE A 28 88.03 -62.48 -1.02
CA PHE A 28 87.76 -61.28 -0.22
C PHE A 28 86.64 -61.57 0.79
N TYR A 29 86.88 -61.24 2.06
CA TYR A 29 85.85 -61.08 3.08
C TYR A 29 85.71 -59.57 3.31
N LEU A 30 84.51 -59.00 3.12
CA LEU A 30 84.26 -57.59 3.44
C LEU A 30 84.20 -57.46 4.96
N LYS A 31 85.29 -56.97 5.57
CA LYS A 31 85.39 -56.66 7.00
C LYS A 31 85.49 -55.15 7.20
N ILE A 32 84.81 -54.67 8.25
CA ILE A 32 84.62 -53.26 8.63
C ILE A 32 85.97 -52.55 8.80
N ASP A 33 86.07 -51.36 8.19
CA ASP A 33 87.20 -50.45 8.34
C ASP A 33 86.69 -49.21 9.09
N THR A 34 87.22 -48.99 10.30
CA THR A 34 86.91 -47.85 11.16
C THR A 34 87.85 -46.70 10.82
N GLN A 35 87.35 -45.53 10.39
CA GLN A 35 87.75 -44.21 10.93
C GLN A 35 87.28 -42.97 10.13
N TYR A 36 87.09 -41.90 10.92
CA TYR A 36 87.06 -40.45 10.68
C TYR A 36 85.97 -39.81 9.79
N VAL A 37 85.09 -39.06 10.45
CA VAL A 37 84.11 -38.13 9.89
C VAL A 37 84.78 -36.78 9.63
N SER A 38 84.85 -36.35 8.38
CA SER A 38 85.18 -34.97 8.00
C SER A 38 83.92 -34.14 7.80
N LEU A 39 83.93 -32.92 8.34
CA LEU A 39 82.88 -31.90 8.16
C LEU A 39 82.74 -31.53 6.68
N PHE A 40 81.49 -31.37 6.23
CA PHE A 40 80.97 -31.46 4.85
C PHE A 40 80.83 -32.91 4.35
N SER A 41 79.82 -33.61 4.87
CA SER A 41 79.52 -35.00 4.49
C SER A 41 78.96 -35.06 3.07
N ILE A 42 79.84 -35.08 2.07
CA ILE A 42 79.49 -35.50 0.72
C ILE A 42 79.08 -36.98 0.81
N ASN A 43 77.85 -37.30 0.44
CA ASN A 43 77.37 -38.68 0.42
C ASN A 43 78.11 -39.47 -0.66
N TYR A 44 78.81 -40.53 -0.27
CA TYR A 44 79.56 -41.39 -1.17
C TYR A 44 79.28 -42.86 -0.91
N ILE A 45 79.59 -43.70 -1.89
CA ILE A 45 79.58 -45.16 -1.79
C ILE A 45 80.87 -45.75 -2.33
N LYS A 46 81.38 -46.78 -1.67
CA LYS A 46 82.57 -47.52 -2.14
C LYS A 46 82.18 -48.52 -3.23
N ILE A 47 83.07 -48.77 -4.18
CA ILE A 47 82.99 -49.86 -5.16
C ILE A 47 84.15 -50.82 -4.92
N ILE A 48 83.90 -52.13 -4.93
CA ILE A 48 84.92 -53.13 -4.58
C ILE A 48 85.95 -53.39 -5.68
N GLY A 49 85.64 -53.00 -6.93
CA GLY A 49 86.52 -53.07 -8.10
C GLY A 49 86.14 -54.14 -9.13
N PRO A 50 86.07 -55.43 -8.75
CA PRO A 50 85.63 -56.47 -9.67
C PRO A 50 84.18 -56.30 -10.15
N ALA A 51 83.90 -56.71 -11.39
CA ALA A 51 82.57 -56.64 -12.00
C ALA A 51 82.21 -57.95 -12.73
N TRP A 52 80.92 -58.19 -12.95
CA TRP A 52 80.47 -59.26 -13.84
C TRP A 52 80.75 -58.90 -15.31
N LYS A 53 81.20 -59.88 -16.10
CA LYS A 53 81.41 -59.74 -17.57
C LYS A 53 80.13 -60.02 -18.38
N THR A 54 79.07 -60.46 -17.71
CA THR A 54 77.72 -60.65 -18.28
C THR A 54 76.71 -59.98 -17.34
N THR A 55 75.60 -59.54 -17.89
CA THR A 55 74.48 -58.95 -17.12
C THR A 55 73.33 -59.92 -16.93
N ASN A 56 73.31 -61.04 -17.66
CA ASN A 56 72.38 -62.14 -17.45
C ASN A 56 72.99 -63.10 -16.43
N LEU A 57 72.52 -63.02 -15.18
CA LEU A 57 73.06 -63.74 -14.03
C LEU A 57 72.09 -64.82 -13.58
N ARG A 58 72.56 -66.06 -13.51
CA ARG A 58 71.80 -67.20 -13.01
C ARG A 58 71.91 -67.24 -11.49
N VAL A 59 70.78 -67.18 -10.82
CA VAL A 59 70.68 -67.12 -9.36
C VAL A 59 70.08 -68.42 -8.84
N LEU A 60 70.77 -69.07 -7.90
CA LEU A 60 70.23 -70.20 -7.14
C LEU A 60 69.88 -69.75 -5.72
N ILE A 61 68.61 -69.86 -5.34
CA ILE A 61 68.20 -69.70 -3.94
C ILE A 61 68.01 -71.11 -3.36
N VAL A 62 68.85 -71.46 -2.39
CA VAL A 62 68.77 -72.76 -1.71
C VAL A 62 67.74 -72.66 -0.59
N LYS A 63 66.57 -73.27 -0.75
CA LYS A 63 65.51 -73.34 0.25
C LYS A 63 65.66 -74.62 1.07
N PRO A 64 66.23 -74.56 2.28
CA PRO A 64 66.26 -75.74 3.13
C PRO A 64 64.85 -76.05 3.67
N SER A 65 64.58 -77.31 3.97
CA SER A 65 63.24 -77.81 4.38
C SER A 65 62.64 -77.09 5.59
N TRP A 66 63.48 -76.55 6.48
CA TRP A 66 63.05 -75.83 7.69
C TRP A 66 62.62 -74.39 7.46
N LEU A 67 62.97 -73.82 6.30
CA LEU A 67 62.75 -72.40 6.05
C LEU A 67 61.37 -72.18 5.42
N ASN A 68 60.59 -71.28 6.01
CA ASN A 68 59.30 -70.86 5.46
C ASN A 68 59.48 -70.27 4.05
N LYS A 69 58.53 -70.54 3.15
CA LYS A 69 58.52 -70.02 1.79
C LYS A 69 58.57 -68.49 1.75
N SER A 70 57.97 -67.80 2.72
CA SER A 70 57.98 -66.33 2.79
C SER A 70 59.38 -65.70 2.77
N TYR A 71 60.40 -66.36 3.34
CA TYR A 71 61.79 -65.89 3.29
C TYR A 71 62.39 -66.02 1.89
N VAL A 72 62.08 -67.10 1.18
CA VAL A 72 62.51 -67.31 -0.21
C VAL A 72 61.82 -66.31 -1.14
N ASP A 73 60.52 -66.07 -0.93
CA ASP A 73 59.76 -65.06 -1.67
C ASP A 73 60.35 -63.65 -1.44
N SER A 74 60.83 -63.36 -0.23
CA SER A 74 61.51 -62.11 0.13
C SER A 74 62.84 -61.94 -0.61
N VAL A 75 63.69 -62.97 -0.66
CA VAL A 75 64.95 -62.92 -1.44
C VAL A 75 64.67 -62.81 -2.95
N THR A 76 63.67 -63.54 -3.45
CA THR A 76 63.24 -63.48 -4.86
C THR A 76 62.81 -62.05 -5.21
N LYS A 77 62.02 -61.42 -4.33
CA LYS A 77 61.59 -60.03 -4.46
C LYS A 77 62.78 -59.06 -4.45
N ALA A 78 63.81 -59.30 -3.64
CA ALA A 78 65.00 -58.43 -3.60
C ALA A 78 65.74 -58.38 -4.94
N PHE A 79 65.89 -59.51 -5.64
CA PHE A 79 66.45 -59.53 -7.00
C PHE A 79 65.57 -58.78 -8.01
N ILE A 80 64.24 -58.99 -7.95
CA ILE A 80 63.29 -58.26 -8.80
C ILE A 80 63.37 -56.75 -8.55
N VAL A 81 63.55 -56.33 -7.30
CA VAL A 81 63.69 -54.93 -6.93
C VAL A 81 64.98 -54.34 -7.47
N TRP A 82 66.11 -55.05 -7.43
CA TRP A 82 67.36 -54.61 -8.07
C TRP A 82 67.20 -54.46 -9.58
N ASP A 83 66.60 -55.45 -10.24
CA ASP A 83 66.30 -55.42 -11.68
C ASP A 83 65.50 -54.17 -12.06
N ARG A 84 64.35 -53.96 -11.40
CA ARG A 84 63.48 -52.79 -11.62
C ARG A 84 64.16 -51.47 -11.26
N SER A 85 64.99 -51.44 -10.22
CA SER A 85 65.70 -50.22 -9.80
C SER A 85 66.76 -49.80 -10.81
N LEU A 86 67.52 -50.76 -11.36
CA LEU A 86 68.51 -50.53 -12.40
C LEU A 86 67.85 -50.08 -13.71
N GLU A 87 66.74 -50.72 -14.10
CA GLU A 87 65.96 -50.29 -15.25
C GLU A 87 65.41 -48.86 -15.06
N SER A 88 64.78 -48.59 -13.91
CA SER A 88 64.18 -47.29 -13.57
C SER A 88 65.23 -46.18 -13.58
N PHE A 89 66.36 -46.39 -12.90
CA PHE A 89 67.47 -45.44 -12.86
C PHE A 89 68.10 -45.25 -14.25
N GLY A 90 68.38 -46.35 -14.96
CA GLY A 90 69.00 -46.33 -16.27
C GLY A 90 68.19 -45.52 -17.29
N LYS A 91 66.87 -45.69 -17.29
CA LYS A 91 65.95 -44.90 -18.14
C LYS A 91 65.87 -43.44 -17.70
N SER A 92 65.82 -43.17 -16.40
CA SER A 92 65.59 -41.82 -15.86
C SER A 92 66.79 -40.88 -15.98
N TYR A 93 68.01 -41.42 -15.88
CA TYR A 93 69.24 -40.61 -15.80
C TYR A 93 70.25 -40.87 -16.93
N GLY A 94 69.85 -41.59 -17.99
CA GLY A 94 70.68 -41.76 -19.19
C GLY A 94 71.73 -42.88 -19.10
N TYR A 95 71.53 -43.87 -18.23
CA TYR A 95 72.39 -45.05 -18.06
C TYR A 95 71.68 -46.33 -18.53
N SER A 96 71.05 -46.29 -19.72
CA SER A 96 70.14 -47.33 -20.21
C SER A 96 70.78 -48.72 -20.32
N TYR A 97 72.11 -48.83 -20.41
CA TYR A 97 72.80 -50.12 -20.38
C TYR A 97 72.59 -50.90 -19.07
N LEU A 98 72.21 -50.23 -17.97
CA LEU A 98 71.86 -50.90 -16.72
C LEU A 98 70.56 -51.71 -16.82
N SER A 99 69.66 -51.41 -17.77
CA SER A 99 68.45 -52.22 -18.00
C SER A 99 68.76 -53.56 -18.69
N ARG A 100 70.03 -53.85 -19.00
CA ARG A 100 70.47 -55.15 -19.53
C ARG A 100 70.71 -56.18 -18.44
N PHE A 101 70.73 -55.77 -17.16
CA PHE A 101 70.73 -56.72 -16.06
C PHE A 101 69.47 -57.58 -16.09
N SER A 102 69.64 -58.85 -15.80
CA SER A 102 68.55 -59.81 -15.67
C SER A 102 68.98 -60.92 -14.74
N PHE A 103 68.12 -61.24 -13.77
CA PHE A 103 68.37 -62.28 -12.78
C PHE A 103 67.47 -63.48 -13.06
N GLN A 104 68.07 -64.58 -13.51
CA GLN A 104 67.36 -65.84 -13.75
C GLN A 104 67.31 -66.65 -12.47
N ILE A 105 66.24 -66.47 -11.69
CA ILE A 105 66.10 -67.04 -10.35
C ILE A 105 65.58 -68.48 -10.44
N THR A 106 66.31 -69.41 -9.83
CA THR A 106 65.90 -70.80 -9.60
C THR A 106 65.92 -71.11 -8.11
N VAL A 107 64.87 -71.76 -7.61
CA VAL A 107 64.79 -72.20 -6.21
C VAL A 107 64.97 -73.72 -6.16
N ARG A 108 65.88 -74.22 -5.33
CA ARG A 108 66.09 -75.67 -5.10
C ARG A 108 66.35 -75.96 -3.63
N GLU A 109 66.23 -77.22 -3.23
CA GLU A 109 66.47 -77.65 -1.85
C GLU A 109 67.95 -77.86 -1.51
N TYR A 110 68.80 -78.04 -2.53
CA TYR A 110 70.23 -78.33 -2.39
C TYR A 110 71.07 -77.40 -3.27
N LYS A 111 72.35 -77.21 -2.88
CA LYS A 111 73.34 -76.47 -3.69
C LYS A 111 73.65 -77.27 -4.96
N SER A 112 73.72 -76.58 -6.09
CA SER A 112 74.19 -77.15 -7.37
C SER A 112 75.15 -76.18 -8.07
N SER A 113 76.05 -76.72 -8.89
CA SER A 113 76.97 -75.94 -9.71
C SER A 113 76.25 -75.32 -10.92
N GLY A 114 76.90 -74.36 -11.57
CA GLY A 114 76.39 -73.71 -12.79
C GLY A 114 75.52 -72.47 -12.56
N TYR A 115 75.56 -71.88 -11.36
CA TYR A 115 74.91 -70.60 -11.04
C TYR A 115 75.97 -69.56 -10.70
N ASP A 116 75.69 -68.31 -11.05
CA ASP A 116 76.61 -67.19 -10.88
C ASP A 116 76.50 -66.64 -9.45
N ILE A 117 75.27 -66.50 -8.94
CA ILE A 117 74.99 -66.12 -7.54
C ILE A 117 74.25 -67.25 -6.83
N VAL A 118 74.75 -67.67 -5.67
CA VAL A 118 74.10 -68.68 -4.81
C VAL A 118 73.71 -68.04 -3.49
N VAL A 119 72.44 -68.11 -3.12
CA VAL A 119 71.93 -67.62 -1.83
C VAL A 119 71.62 -68.80 -0.91
N ILE A 120 72.15 -68.75 0.31
CA ILE A 120 71.92 -69.75 1.34
C ILE A 120 71.43 -69.13 2.65
N PHE A 121 70.65 -69.90 3.39
CA PHE A 121 70.15 -69.52 4.70
C PHE A 121 70.85 -70.30 5.80
N SER A 122 71.29 -69.60 6.83
CA SER A 122 72.02 -70.17 7.95
C SER A 122 71.17 -70.20 9.22
N ARG A 123 71.25 -71.33 9.94
CA ARG A 123 70.71 -71.46 11.30
C ARG A 123 71.64 -70.91 12.37
N LYS A 124 72.84 -70.45 12.01
CA LYS A 124 73.81 -69.90 12.97
C LYS A 124 73.19 -68.68 13.66
N TYR A 125 73.25 -68.70 14.99
CA TYR A 125 72.77 -67.62 15.83
C TYR A 125 73.78 -66.46 15.85
N ILE A 126 73.31 -65.24 15.57
CA ILE A 126 74.14 -64.03 15.49
C ILE A 126 73.85 -63.10 16.67
N LYS A 127 74.89 -62.68 17.41
CA LYS A 127 74.78 -61.68 18.48
C LYS A 127 74.69 -60.26 17.89
N GLY A 128 74.08 -59.34 18.61
CA GLY A 128 74.05 -57.92 18.24
C GLY A 128 75.45 -57.38 17.92
N GLY A 129 75.56 -56.61 16.83
CA GLY A 129 76.82 -56.15 16.26
C GLY A 129 77.54 -57.16 15.33
N GLY A 130 76.99 -58.36 15.16
CA GLY A 130 77.48 -59.37 14.22
C GLY A 130 76.91 -59.23 12.81
N GLU A 131 77.52 -59.92 11.85
CA GLU A 131 77.10 -59.99 10.44
C GLU A 131 75.78 -60.77 10.31
N ILE A 132 74.71 -60.08 9.94
CA ILE A 132 73.36 -60.67 9.71
C ILE A 132 73.12 -61.07 8.24
N GLY A 133 73.99 -60.60 7.36
CA GLY A 133 74.18 -61.04 5.97
C GLY A 133 75.67 -61.05 5.67
N ALA A 134 76.10 -61.91 4.74
CA ALA A 134 77.47 -61.93 4.27
C ALA A 134 77.57 -62.39 2.83
N THR A 135 78.25 -61.59 1.99
CA THR A 135 78.51 -61.91 0.59
C THR A 135 79.97 -62.21 0.35
N LYS A 136 80.23 -63.39 -0.22
CA LYS A 136 81.57 -63.86 -0.59
C LYS A 136 81.71 -63.92 -2.10
N ILE A 137 82.64 -63.14 -2.65
CA ILE A 137 82.86 -63.03 -4.10
C ILE A 137 84.18 -63.68 -4.47
N LYS A 138 84.16 -64.51 -5.52
CA LYS A 138 85.36 -65.08 -6.16
C LYS A 138 85.56 -64.40 -7.50
N TYR A 139 86.77 -63.90 -7.74
CA TYR A 139 87.12 -63.18 -8.97
C TYR A 139 88.55 -63.49 -9.40
N ILE A 140 88.85 -63.33 -10.69
CA ILE A 140 90.20 -63.40 -11.26
C ILE A 140 90.46 -62.07 -11.98
N LYS A 141 91.58 -61.42 -11.66
CA LYS A 141 91.87 -60.02 -12.06
C LYS A 141 90.73 -59.08 -11.63
N ASP A 142 89.90 -58.63 -12.57
CA ASP A 142 88.76 -57.73 -12.33
C ASP A 142 87.41 -58.36 -12.68
N GLN A 143 87.38 -59.66 -13.03
CA GLN A 143 86.15 -60.37 -13.42
C GLN A 143 85.63 -61.23 -12.27
N ILE A 144 84.39 -60.96 -11.85
CA ILE A 144 83.65 -61.82 -10.92
C ILE A 144 83.31 -63.15 -11.61
N LEU A 145 83.58 -64.26 -10.92
CA LEU A 145 83.29 -65.63 -11.36
C LEU A 145 82.09 -66.23 -10.64
N SER A 146 81.97 -66.00 -9.32
CA SER A 146 80.83 -66.47 -8.53
C SER A 146 80.64 -65.61 -7.29
N ALA A 147 79.41 -65.48 -6.81
CA ALA A 147 79.09 -64.88 -5.51
C ALA A 147 78.24 -65.83 -4.67
N GLU A 148 78.57 -65.96 -3.37
CA GLU A 148 77.76 -66.70 -2.39
C GLU A 148 77.25 -65.73 -1.32
N ILE A 149 75.93 -65.62 -1.20
CA ILE A 149 75.24 -64.80 -0.20
C ILE A 149 74.75 -65.72 0.92
N THR A 150 75.13 -65.43 2.16
CA THR A 150 74.66 -66.12 3.36
C THR A 150 73.77 -65.20 4.17
N LEU A 151 72.52 -65.61 4.42
CA LEU A 151 71.54 -64.87 5.21
C LEU A 151 71.30 -65.58 6.54
N TYR A 152 71.44 -64.86 7.65
CA TYR A 152 71.24 -65.42 8.99
C TYR A 152 69.82 -65.12 9.49
N ILE A 153 69.06 -66.14 9.89
CA ILE A 153 67.65 -65.99 10.27
C ILE A 153 67.47 -65.66 11.76
N TYR A 154 68.39 -66.12 12.62
CA TYR A 154 68.25 -66.05 14.07
C TYR A 154 69.28 -65.10 14.69
N THR A 155 68.79 -64.12 15.44
CA THR A 155 69.63 -63.12 16.13
C THR A 155 69.37 -63.10 17.63
N SER A 156 70.22 -62.38 18.38
CA SER A 156 69.99 -62.13 19.81
C SER A 156 68.74 -61.32 20.14
N MET A 157 68.16 -60.64 19.15
CA MET A 157 66.93 -59.87 19.28
C MET A 157 65.68 -60.66 18.85
N GLY A 158 65.85 -61.90 18.38
CA GLY A 158 64.78 -62.76 17.89
C GLY A 158 64.98 -63.24 16.44
N THR A 159 63.94 -63.87 15.90
CA THR A 159 63.89 -64.32 14.50
C THR A 159 63.61 -63.13 13.59
N LEU A 160 64.44 -62.95 12.56
CA LEU A 160 64.24 -61.89 11.57
C LEU A 160 62.95 -62.10 10.79
N SER A 161 62.20 -61.03 10.53
CA SER A 161 60.99 -61.11 9.72
C SER A 161 61.33 -61.31 8.24
N PRO A 162 60.37 -61.76 7.40
CA PRO A 162 60.56 -61.78 5.95
C PRO A 162 60.97 -60.41 5.37
N THR A 163 60.46 -59.30 5.92
CA THR A 163 60.84 -57.93 5.51
C THR A 163 62.29 -57.60 5.87
N ASP A 164 62.75 -58.02 7.06
CA ASP A 164 64.16 -57.86 7.45
C ASP A 164 65.07 -58.64 6.50
N ILE A 165 64.71 -59.89 6.19
CA ILE A 165 65.45 -60.73 5.25
C ILE A 165 65.41 -60.17 3.82
N PHE A 166 64.30 -59.57 3.39
CA PHE A 166 64.24 -58.84 2.13
C PHE A 166 65.28 -57.71 2.10
N ASN A 167 65.32 -56.86 3.14
CA ASN A 167 66.21 -55.71 3.21
C ASN A 167 67.70 -56.12 3.28
N ILE A 168 68.02 -57.15 4.10
CA ILE A 168 69.38 -57.69 4.20
C ILE A 168 69.79 -58.33 2.87
N ALA A 169 68.91 -59.13 2.25
CA ALA A 169 69.21 -59.70 0.94
C ALA A 169 69.44 -58.61 -0.11
N LEU A 170 68.68 -57.50 -0.05
CA LEU A 170 68.87 -56.36 -0.93
C LEU A 170 70.28 -55.74 -0.78
N HIS A 171 70.75 -55.56 0.45
CA HIS A 171 72.12 -55.11 0.75
C HIS A 171 73.19 -56.09 0.21
N GLU A 172 73.04 -57.38 0.51
CA GLU A 172 73.98 -58.42 0.08
C GLU A 172 74.03 -58.59 -1.44
N ILE A 173 72.90 -58.43 -2.13
CA ILE A 173 72.89 -58.40 -3.60
C ILE A 173 73.69 -57.20 -4.12
N GLY A 174 73.62 -56.04 -3.46
CA GLY A 174 74.47 -54.89 -3.79
C GLY A 174 75.96 -55.25 -3.74
N HIS A 175 76.40 -55.95 -2.71
CA HIS A 175 77.76 -56.50 -2.65
C HIS A 175 78.03 -57.48 -3.79
N ALA A 176 77.14 -58.42 -4.05
CA ALA A 176 77.29 -59.40 -5.13
C ALA A 176 77.38 -58.76 -6.53
N LEU A 177 76.83 -57.54 -6.69
CA LEU A 177 76.92 -56.73 -7.91
C LEU A 177 78.19 -55.85 -7.96
N GLY A 178 78.95 -55.74 -6.88
CA GLY A 178 80.21 -55.00 -6.83
C GLY A 178 80.16 -53.68 -6.03
N LEU A 179 79.10 -53.44 -5.27
CA LEU A 179 79.03 -52.32 -4.33
C LEU A 179 79.77 -52.62 -3.03
N GLY A 180 80.34 -51.60 -2.43
CA GLY A 180 80.73 -51.56 -1.03
C GLY A 180 79.71 -50.74 -0.22
N HIS A 181 80.10 -50.34 0.98
CA HIS A 181 79.21 -49.57 1.86
C HIS A 181 79.10 -48.08 1.45
N SER A 182 77.92 -47.52 1.69
CA SER A 182 77.65 -46.08 1.63
C SER A 182 78.10 -45.36 2.91
N SER A 183 78.25 -44.04 2.82
CA SER A 183 78.63 -43.17 3.95
C SER A 183 77.44 -42.65 4.75
N SER A 184 76.22 -42.65 4.21
CA SER A 184 75.02 -42.06 4.81
C SER A 184 74.01 -43.14 5.19
N LYS A 185 73.37 -42.97 6.36
CA LYS A 185 72.26 -43.80 6.83
C LYS A 185 70.95 -43.50 6.08
N GLU A 186 70.77 -42.26 5.66
CA GLU A 186 69.49 -41.75 5.17
C GLU A 186 69.63 -41.13 3.78
N THR A 187 68.54 -41.25 3.03
CA THR A 187 68.27 -40.59 1.75
C THR A 187 67.08 -39.64 1.94
N ILE A 188 66.74 -38.82 0.94
CA ILE A 188 65.64 -37.84 1.00
C ILE A 188 64.28 -38.46 1.40
N ASN A 189 64.04 -39.73 1.06
CA ASN A 189 62.74 -40.40 1.21
C ASN A 189 62.79 -41.72 2.00
N GLY A 190 63.90 -42.04 2.66
CA GLY A 190 64.04 -43.21 3.55
C GLY A 190 65.48 -43.70 3.72
N LEU A 191 65.64 -44.91 4.26
CA LEU A 191 66.96 -45.47 4.64
C LEU A 191 67.79 -45.90 3.42
N GLU A 192 69.11 -45.73 3.52
CA GLU A 192 70.07 -46.17 2.51
C GLU A 192 70.36 -47.68 2.67
N VAL A 193 70.15 -48.44 1.59
CA VAL A 193 70.31 -49.89 1.58
C VAL A 193 71.75 -50.27 1.83
N MET A 194 72.73 -49.62 1.20
CA MET A 194 74.14 -49.98 1.33
C MET A 194 74.83 -49.40 2.57
N TYR A 195 74.07 -48.82 3.50
CA TYR A 195 74.63 -48.38 4.79
C TYR A 195 75.00 -49.61 5.64
N PRO A 196 76.19 -49.64 6.28
CA PRO A 196 76.71 -50.87 6.90
C PRO A 196 75.97 -51.31 8.16
N TYR A 197 75.12 -50.47 8.74
CA TYR A 197 74.38 -50.79 9.96
C TYR A 197 72.88 -50.90 9.67
N TYR A 198 72.31 -52.02 10.06
CA TYR A 198 70.89 -52.32 9.87
C TYR A 198 70.12 -52.25 11.19
N GLU A 199 68.97 -51.57 11.17
CA GLU A 199 68.02 -51.54 12.29
C GLU A 199 66.87 -52.50 12.00
N LEU A 200 66.55 -53.38 12.96
CA LEU A 200 65.50 -54.39 12.80
C LEU A 200 64.10 -53.75 12.78
N GLY A 201 63.17 -54.34 12.01
CA GLY A 201 61.78 -53.92 11.97
C GLY A 201 61.52 -52.66 11.14
N VAL A 202 62.50 -52.19 10.37
CA VAL A 202 62.35 -51.07 9.44
C VAL A 202 61.50 -51.48 8.22
N SER A 203 60.83 -50.50 7.62
CA SER A 203 60.03 -50.71 6.42
C SER A 203 60.87 -51.21 5.25
N GLU A 204 60.18 -51.76 4.25
CA GLU A 204 60.79 -52.24 3.02
C GLU A 204 61.62 -51.13 2.35
N MET A 205 62.91 -51.37 2.12
CA MET A 205 63.84 -50.42 1.52
C MET A 205 63.92 -50.59 -0.01
N ARG A 206 64.59 -49.64 -0.66
CA ARG A 206 64.88 -49.70 -2.10
C ARG A 206 66.30 -49.21 -2.37
N PRO A 207 67.00 -49.76 -3.37
CA PRO A 207 68.29 -49.23 -3.77
C PRO A 207 68.19 -47.73 -4.02
N SER A 208 69.19 -46.98 -3.59
CA SER A 208 69.23 -45.56 -3.82
C SER A 208 69.73 -45.24 -5.23
N THR A 209 69.46 -44.01 -5.64
CA THR A 209 70.10 -43.38 -6.80
C THR A 209 71.63 -43.43 -6.72
N LEU A 210 72.22 -43.35 -5.52
CA LEU A 210 73.67 -43.46 -5.32
C LEU A 210 74.17 -44.88 -5.60
N ASP A 211 73.44 -45.90 -5.13
CA ASP A 211 73.74 -47.31 -5.40
C ASP A 211 73.71 -47.62 -6.90
N ALA A 212 72.62 -47.23 -7.56
CA ALA A 212 72.46 -47.46 -9.00
C ALA A 212 73.47 -46.66 -9.82
N TYR A 213 73.81 -45.43 -9.42
CA TYR A 213 74.85 -44.64 -10.07
C TYR A 213 76.24 -45.25 -9.90
N ALA A 214 76.56 -45.80 -8.73
CA ALA A 214 77.81 -46.52 -8.52
C ALA A 214 77.91 -47.77 -9.40
N LEU A 215 76.82 -48.53 -9.54
CA LEU A 215 76.76 -49.62 -10.52
C LEU A 215 76.89 -49.08 -11.97
N ALA A 216 76.30 -47.93 -12.29
CA ALA A 216 76.50 -47.29 -13.60
C ALA A 216 78.00 -47.03 -13.88
N LYS A 217 78.76 -46.56 -12.87
CA LYS A 217 80.20 -46.34 -12.98
C LYS A 217 80.99 -47.65 -13.12
N LEU A 218 80.67 -48.66 -12.30
CA LEU A 218 81.33 -49.97 -12.34
C LEU A 218 81.12 -50.68 -13.69
N TYR A 219 79.90 -50.63 -14.21
CA TYR A 219 79.50 -51.32 -15.45
C TYR A 219 79.53 -50.41 -16.69
N ALA A 220 80.25 -49.28 -16.64
CA ALA A 220 80.35 -48.34 -17.75
C ALA A 220 80.94 -48.99 -19.03
N TRP A 221 81.69 -50.08 -18.89
CA TRP A 221 82.19 -50.89 -19.99
C TRP A 221 81.08 -51.45 -20.90
N LEU A 222 79.84 -51.62 -20.42
CA LEU A 222 78.70 -52.05 -21.24
C LEU A 222 78.33 -51.04 -22.33
N ARG A 223 78.76 -49.78 -22.18
CA ARG A 223 78.59 -48.72 -23.18
C ARG A 223 79.60 -48.85 -24.31
N THR A 224 80.85 -49.22 -24.01
CA THR A 224 81.95 -49.32 -24.97
C THR A 224 82.10 -50.72 -25.57
N GLY A 225 81.64 -51.76 -24.86
CA GLY A 225 81.83 -53.17 -25.20
C GLY A 225 83.18 -53.75 -24.73
N GLU A 226 84.09 -52.91 -24.24
CA GLU A 226 85.42 -53.31 -23.79
C GLU A 226 85.47 -53.50 -22.27
N PHE A 227 85.69 -54.73 -21.80
CA PHE A 227 85.67 -55.06 -20.37
C PHE A 227 86.83 -54.43 -19.60
N ILE A 228 86.61 -53.21 -19.10
CA ILE A 228 87.53 -52.43 -18.26
C ILE A 228 86.76 -51.95 -17.03
N THR A 229 87.21 -52.33 -15.84
CA THR A 229 86.61 -51.86 -14.58
C THR A 229 87.42 -50.68 -14.03
N PRO A 230 86.80 -49.77 -13.25
CA PRO A 230 87.49 -48.63 -12.66
C PRO A 230 88.38 -49.01 -11.45
N GLY A 231 88.44 -50.28 -11.07
CA GLY A 231 89.06 -50.70 -9.81
C GLY A 231 88.30 -50.18 -8.57
N LYS A 232 88.98 -50.21 -7.42
CA LYS A 232 88.41 -49.73 -6.15
C LYS A 232 88.33 -48.21 -6.16
N ILE A 233 87.12 -47.67 -6.14
CA ILE A 233 86.85 -46.23 -6.14
C ILE A 233 85.72 -45.87 -5.16
N THR A 234 85.64 -44.59 -4.78
CA THR A 234 84.48 -43.99 -4.12
C THR A 234 83.69 -43.17 -5.13
N VAL A 235 82.37 -43.30 -5.11
CA VAL A 235 81.47 -42.60 -6.04
C VAL A 235 80.55 -41.66 -5.26
N THR A 236 80.36 -40.47 -5.81
CA THR A 236 79.40 -39.45 -5.34
C THR A 236 78.40 -39.15 -6.45
N LEU A 237 77.19 -38.73 -6.08
CA LEU A 237 76.18 -38.36 -7.06
C LEU A 237 76.52 -37.02 -7.74
N PRO A 238 76.26 -36.87 -9.05
CA PRO A 238 76.34 -35.58 -9.71
C PRO A 238 75.19 -34.66 -9.24
N PRO A 239 75.33 -33.32 -9.34
CA PRO A 239 74.35 -32.37 -8.78
C PRO A 239 72.92 -32.50 -9.31
N ASN A 240 72.74 -33.08 -10.50
CA ASN A 240 71.45 -33.25 -11.16
C ASN A 240 70.73 -34.56 -10.78
N ILE A 241 71.36 -35.45 -10.01
CA ILE A 241 70.73 -36.68 -9.54
C ILE A 241 70.48 -36.55 -8.03
N PRO A 242 69.22 -36.46 -7.58
CA PRO A 242 68.91 -36.31 -6.17
C PRO A 242 69.22 -37.59 -5.41
N TYR A 243 69.76 -37.47 -4.19
CA TYR A 243 70.04 -38.62 -3.35
C TYR A 243 68.77 -39.17 -2.67
N ARG A 244 68.10 -40.10 -3.36
CA ARG A 244 66.84 -40.72 -2.92
C ARG A 244 66.80 -42.22 -3.21
N MET A 245 65.96 -42.96 -2.48
CA MET A 245 65.51 -44.31 -2.82
C MET A 245 64.77 -44.33 -4.17
N LEU A 246 65.06 -45.35 -4.98
CA LEU A 246 64.36 -45.62 -6.25
C LEU A 246 63.02 -46.29 -6.00
N LEU A 247 62.15 -46.31 -7.02
CA LEU A 247 60.79 -46.91 -6.95
C LEU A 247 59.91 -46.31 -5.83
N TYR A 248 60.19 -45.07 -5.44
CA TYR A 248 59.34 -44.23 -4.62
C TYR A 248 58.94 -43.00 -5.42
N TYR A 249 57.67 -42.64 -5.32
CA TYR A 249 57.08 -41.52 -6.04
C TYR A 249 56.35 -40.57 -5.09
N TYR A 250 56.47 -39.28 -5.34
CA TYR A 250 55.89 -38.23 -4.52
C TYR A 250 54.52 -37.81 -5.07
N VAL A 251 53.53 -37.75 -4.19
CA VAL A 251 52.21 -37.17 -4.47
C VAL A 251 52.17 -35.77 -3.88
N GLN A 252 52.16 -34.77 -4.74
CA GLN A 252 52.00 -33.37 -4.38
C GLN A 252 50.54 -32.96 -4.55
N ILE A 253 49.96 -32.39 -3.50
CA ILE A 253 48.57 -31.92 -3.50
C ILE A 253 48.52 -30.46 -3.12
N TYR A 254 47.94 -29.64 -4.00
CA TYR A 254 47.66 -28.23 -3.73
C TYR A 254 46.17 -28.00 -3.50
N SER A 255 45.84 -27.15 -2.54
CA SER A 255 44.49 -26.62 -2.40
C SER A 255 44.54 -25.19 -1.90
N GLN A 256 43.82 -24.30 -2.59
CA GLN A 256 43.66 -22.93 -2.14
C GLN A 256 42.84 -22.83 -0.85
N TYR A 257 41.88 -23.74 -0.66
CA TYR A 257 40.98 -23.76 0.48
C TYR A 257 40.93 -25.16 1.12
N GLY A 258 40.78 -25.23 2.43
CA GLY A 258 40.67 -26.52 3.13
C GLY A 258 41.98 -27.29 3.22
N LYS A 259 42.03 -28.21 4.18
CA LYS A 259 43.22 -29.04 4.43
C LYS A 259 43.14 -30.31 3.59
N VAL A 260 44.19 -30.60 2.85
CA VAL A 260 44.34 -31.81 2.02
C VAL A 260 45.15 -32.88 2.74
N TYR A 261 44.86 -34.14 2.40
CA TYR A 261 45.50 -35.33 2.95
C TYR A 261 45.87 -36.29 1.83
N GLY A 262 46.89 -37.12 2.08
CA GLY A 262 47.41 -38.10 1.12
C GLY A 262 48.57 -37.60 0.26
N ALA A 263 49.18 -36.45 0.59
CA ALA A 263 50.43 -36.00 0.00
C ALA A 263 51.62 -36.68 0.70
N GLY A 264 52.68 -37.01 -0.04
CA GLY A 264 53.87 -37.66 0.51
C GLY A 264 54.56 -38.62 -0.45
N TRP A 265 55.61 -39.29 0.06
CA TRP A 265 56.32 -40.34 -0.66
C TRP A 265 55.61 -41.68 -0.49
N TYR A 266 55.41 -42.39 -1.60
CA TYR A 266 54.78 -43.70 -1.64
C TYR A 266 55.62 -44.66 -2.46
N LEU A 267 55.62 -45.93 -2.03
CA LEU A 267 56.24 -47.01 -2.78
C LEU A 267 55.50 -47.24 -4.10
N GLU A 268 56.23 -47.52 -5.17
CA GLU A 268 55.65 -47.92 -6.46
C GLU A 268 54.63 -49.05 -6.29
N GLY A 269 53.45 -48.88 -6.89
CA GLY A 269 52.34 -49.83 -6.80
C GLY A 269 51.44 -49.66 -5.57
N ALA A 270 51.78 -48.78 -4.63
CA ALA A 270 50.93 -48.50 -3.47
C ALA A 270 49.60 -47.85 -3.90
N ASN A 271 48.52 -48.20 -3.19
CA ASN A 271 47.21 -47.56 -3.36
C ASN A 271 47.15 -46.31 -2.46
N VAL A 272 47.25 -45.12 -3.08
CA VAL A 272 47.22 -43.83 -2.40
C VAL A 272 45.80 -43.33 -2.33
N THR A 273 45.38 -42.81 -1.17
CA THR A 273 44.08 -42.16 -1.01
C THR A 273 44.26 -40.70 -0.64
N ILE A 274 43.67 -39.82 -1.44
CA ILE A 274 43.68 -38.36 -1.23
C ILE A 274 42.28 -37.86 -0.88
N TYR A 275 42.20 -36.84 -0.05
CA TYR A 275 40.93 -36.17 0.27
C TYR A 275 41.11 -34.75 0.81
N VAL A 276 40.04 -33.94 0.74
CA VAL A 276 39.90 -32.67 1.46
C VAL A 276 39.05 -32.90 2.71
N ASN A 277 39.35 -32.23 3.82
CA ASN A 277 38.56 -32.33 5.07
C ASN A 277 37.07 -31.97 4.92
N PHE A 278 36.74 -30.91 4.19
CA PHE A 278 35.36 -30.42 4.05
C PHE A 278 35.00 -30.20 2.58
N SER A 279 33.75 -30.49 2.22
CA SER A 279 33.21 -30.19 0.89
C SER A 279 32.79 -28.73 0.74
N LYS A 280 32.60 -28.02 1.86
CA LYS A 280 32.14 -26.63 1.93
C LYS A 280 32.88 -25.91 3.04
N ILE A 281 33.33 -24.69 2.76
CA ILE A 281 34.06 -23.86 3.73
C ILE A 281 33.46 -22.45 3.67
N GLU A 282 33.02 -21.95 4.82
CA GLU A 282 32.50 -20.59 4.96
C GLU A 282 33.70 -19.61 5.01
N LEU A 283 33.65 -18.55 4.20
CA LEU A 283 34.67 -17.49 4.16
C LEU A 283 34.21 -16.20 4.86
N GLY A 284 32.92 -16.10 5.20
CA GLY A 284 32.32 -14.93 5.84
C GLY A 284 30.80 -14.99 5.74
N LYS A 285 30.12 -13.95 6.24
CA LYS A 285 28.65 -13.86 6.19
C LYS A 285 28.16 -13.93 4.75
N GLY A 286 27.42 -15.00 4.41
CA GLY A 286 26.83 -15.21 3.09
C GLY A 286 27.85 -15.56 1.99
N ILE A 287 29.09 -15.91 2.33
CA ILE A 287 30.13 -16.29 1.36
C ILE A 287 30.72 -17.64 1.73
N ARG A 288 30.69 -18.59 0.79
CA ARG A 288 31.32 -19.90 0.95
C ARG A 288 32.05 -20.35 -0.30
N VAL A 289 32.93 -21.33 -0.15
CA VAL A 289 33.50 -22.09 -1.27
C VAL A 289 33.07 -23.55 -1.19
N VAL A 290 32.81 -24.15 -2.34
CA VAL A 290 32.38 -25.54 -2.48
C VAL A 290 33.38 -26.29 -3.34
N PHE A 291 33.80 -27.46 -2.85
CA PHE A 291 34.70 -28.34 -3.56
C PHE A 291 34.04 -28.81 -4.87
N LYS A 292 34.68 -28.52 -5.99
CA LYS A 292 34.22 -28.92 -7.33
C LYS A 292 34.80 -30.26 -7.75
N GLY A 293 36.05 -30.53 -7.37
CA GLY A 293 36.77 -31.73 -7.78
C GLY A 293 38.29 -31.55 -7.73
N TRP A 294 38.99 -32.61 -8.08
CA TRP A 294 40.43 -32.67 -8.31
C TRP A 294 40.74 -32.45 -9.79
N LYS A 295 41.87 -31.81 -10.09
CA LYS A 295 42.44 -31.63 -11.43
C LYS A 295 43.96 -31.84 -11.38
N GLY A 296 44.58 -32.16 -12.51
CA GLY A 296 46.02 -32.37 -12.64
C GLY A 296 46.25 -33.74 -13.26
N ASP A 297 47.13 -34.53 -12.64
CA ASP A 297 47.34 -35.93 -13.02
C ASP A 297 46.11 -36.82 -12.77
N ILE A 298 45.17 -36.36 -11.94
CA ILE A 298 43.89 -37.01 -11.67
C ILE A 298 42.76 -36.00 -11.82
N SER A 299 41.65 -36.46 -12.39
CA SER A 299 40.39 -35.70 -12.48
C SER A 299 39.27 -36.49 -11.82
N SER A 300 38.62 -35.89 -10.81
CA SER A 300 37.51 -36.52 -10.10
C SER A 300 36.69 -35.49 -9.35
N ASN A 301 35.37 -35.63 -9.36
CA ASN A 301 34.46 -34.80 -8.56
C ASN A 301 34.25 -35.33 -7.13
N LYS A 302 34.81 -36.50 -6.79
CA LYS A 302 34.66 -37.11 -5.47
C LYS A 302 35.61 -36.43 -4.46
N LEU A 303 35.09 -36.15 -3.26
CA LEU A 303 35.88 -35.57 -2.16
C LEU A 303 37.09 -36.43 -1.79
N ARG A 304 36.94 -37.75 -1.87
CA ARG A 304 37.96 -38.77 -1.60
C ARG A 304 38.19 -39.61 -2.84
N VAL A 305 39.45 -39.82 -3.21
CA VAL A 305 39.86 -40.59 -4.40
C VAL A 305 41.02 -41.50 -4.03
N SER A 306 40.99 -42.74 -4.54
CA SER A 306 42.08 -43.71 -4.39
C SER A 306 42.61 -44.12 -5.77
N PHE A 307 43.92 -44.33 -5.89
CA PHE A 307 44.60 -44.70 -7.14
C PHE A 307 45.95 -45.38 -6.86
N ILE A 308 46.47 -46.12 -7.84
CA ILE A 308 47.81 -46.75 -7.75
C ILE A 308 48.88 -45.75 -8.19
N ILE A 309 49.94 -45.61 -7.40
CA ILE A 309 51.08 -44.74 -7.70
C ILE A 309 52.12 -45.46 -8.57
N LEU A 310 52.44 -44.90 -9.73
CA LEU A 310 53.43 -45.44 -10.67
C LEU A 310 54.47 -44.40 -11.12
N ARG A 311 54.27 -43.14 -10.74
CA ARG A 311 55.15 -41.99 -11.03
C ARG A 311 54.81 -40.85 -10.08
N ASP A 312 55.63 -39.83 -10.04
CA ASP A 312 55.33 -38.58 -9.32
C ASP A 312 54.03 -37.95 -9.86
N MET A 313 53.22 -37.39 -8.95
CA MET A 313 51.90 -36.82 -9.29
C MET A 313 51.69 -35.43 -8.69
N ASN A 314 51.12 -34.54 -9.49
CA ASN A 314 50.70 -33.18 -9.16
C ASN A 314 49.17 -33.05 -9.28
N ILE A 315 48.51 -32.84 -8.14
CA ILE A 315 47.06 -32.81 -8.04
C ILE A 315 46.62 -31.52 -7.35
N THR A 316 45.56 -30.89 -7.84
CA THR A 316 45.01 -29.64 -7.30
C THR A 316 43.53 -29.80 -6.98
N ALA A 317 43.11 -29.41 -5.79
CA ALA A 317 41.71 -29.25 -5.43
C ALA A 317 41.15 -27.96 -6.03
N VAL A 318 40.06 -28.10 -6.79
CA VAL A 318 39.35 -27.01 -7.44
C VAL A 318 38.10 -26.67 -6.65
N TRP A 319 37.88 -25.37 -6.43
CA TRP A 319 36.78 -24.84 -5.65
C TRP A 319 35.95 -23.87 -6.48
N LYS A 320 34.66 -23.76 -6.16
CA LYS A 320 33.76 -22.72 -6.66
C LYS A 320 33.34 -21.83 -5.51
N LYS A 321 33.41 -20.51 -5.71
CA LYS A 321 32.85 -19.54 -4.76
C LYS A 321 31.33 -19.47 -4.94
N GLN A 322 30.60 -19.37 -3.83
CA GLN A 322 29.15 -19.23 -3.78
C GLN A 322 28.76 -18.09 -2.85
N TYR A 323 27.64 -17.44 -3.18
CA TYR A 323 27.08 -16.34 -2.41
C TYR A 323 25.64 -16.66 -2.00
N TYR A 324 25.26 -16.27 -0.80
CA TYR A 324 23.90 -16.41 -0.32
C TYR A 324 23.03 -15.26 -0.84
N ILE A 325 21.97 -15.61 -1.53
CA ILE A 325 20.96 -14.68 -2.03
C ILE A 325 19.70 -14.91 -1.23
N ASN A 326 19.33 -13.92 -0.43
CA ASN A 326 18.14 -13.92 0.38
C ASN A 326 17.05 -13.12 -0.33
N ILE A 327 15.88 -13.72 -0.50
CA ILE A 327 14.74 -13.11 -1.19
C ILE A 327 13.53 -13.24 -0.28
N SER A 328 13.01 -12.11 0.19
CA SER A 328 11.88 -12.08 1.12
C SER A 328 10.66 -11.43 0.46
N THR A 329 9.52 -12.10 0.57
CA THR A 329 8.25 -11.68 -0.01
C THR A 329 7.10 -12.27 0.79
N SER A 330 6.11 -11.45 1.11
CA SER A 330 5.02 -11.83 2.03
C SER A 330 3.82 -12.47 1.33
N PHE A 331 3.59 -12.18 0.04
CA PHE A 331 2.31 -12.51 -0.62
C PHE A 331 2.44 -13.42 -1.84
N SER A 332 3.60 -13.46 -2.50
CA SER A 332 3.85 -14.35 -3.65
C SER A 332 5.24 -14.97 -3.53
N LYS A 333 5.43 -16.14 -4.13
CA LYS A 333 6.75 -16.77 -4.24
C LYS A 333 7.48 -16.25 -5.46
N THR A 334 8.79 -16.36 -5.42
CA THR A 334 9.67 -16.13 -6.57
C THR A 334 9.97 -17.45 -7.28
N ASN A 335 10.24 -17.38 -8.58
CA ASN A 335 10.66 -18.54 -9.39
C ASN A 335 11.98 -19.17 -8.89
N ILE A 336 12.75 -18.42 -8.12
CA ILE A 336 14.01 -18.81 -7.51
C ILE A 336 13.87 -18.63 -5.99
N SER A 337 14.22 -19.65 -5.22
CA SER A 337 14.15 -19.63 -3.75
C SER A 337 15.37 -18.93 -3.11
N PRO A 338 15.27 -18.41 -1.87
CA PRO A 338 16.45 -18.01 -1.11
C PRO A 338 17.45 -19.16 -0.98
N GLY A 339 18.74 -18.89 -1.15
CA GLY A 339 19.72 -19.96 -1.17
C GLY A 339 21.12 -19.55 -1.60
N TRP A 340 21.98 -20.55 -1.75
CA TRP A 340 23.37 -20.38 -2.18
C TRP A 340 23.50 -20.58 -3.68
N TYR A 341 24.10 -19.61 -4.35
CA TYR A 341 24.28 -19.60 -5.81
C TYR A 341 25.76 -19.53 -6.16
N ASP A 342 26.14 -20.17 -7.27
CA ASP A 342 27.49 -20.07 -7.83
C ASP A 342 27.81 -18.62 -8.17
N GLY A 343 29.02 -18.18 -7.80
CA GLY A 343 29.55 -16.89 -8.25
C GLY A 343 29.57 -16.82 -9.77
N ASP A 344 29.36 -15.61 -10.30
CA ASP A 344 29.25 -15.30 -11.72
C ASP A 344 28.02 -15.89 -12.45
N LEU A 345 27.15 -16.62 -11.75
CA LEU A 345 25.88 -17.08 -12.30
C LEU A 345 24.96 -15.88 -12.57
N PHE A 346 24.28 -15.87 -13.72
CA PHE A 346 23.23 -14.92 -14.01
C PHE A 346 21.88 -15.48 -13.56
N LEU A 347 21.17 -14.73 -12.71
CA LEU A 347 19.84 -15.07 -12.21
C LEU A 347 18.80 -14.15 -12.86
N ASN A 348 17.68 -14.75 -13.26
CA ASN A 348 16.47 -14.04 -13.69
C ASN A 348 15.36 -14.31 -12.66
N ILE A 349 15.19 -13.39 -11.71
CA ILE A 349 14.24 -13.52 -10.60
C ILE A 349 12.93 -12.85 -10.99
N SER A 350 11.81 -13.56 -10.86
CA SER A 350 10.47 -13.05 -11.12
C SER A 350 9.48 -13.57 -10.09
N LEU A 351 8.39 -12.83 -9.85
CA LEU A 351 7.29 -13.30 -9.01
C LEU A 351 6.38 -14.25 -9.79
N GLU A 352 5.83 -15.27 -9.10
CA GLU A 352 4.79 -16.13 -9.68
C GLU A 352 3.50 -15.36 -9.96
N LYS A 353 3.14 -14.42 -9.08
CA LYS A 353 1.97 -13.56 -9.20
C LYS A 353 2.34 -12.13 -8.82
N TYR A 354 1.97 -11.17 -9.65
CA TYR A 354 2.17 -9.73 -9.36
C TYR A 354 0.98 -9.09 -8.63
N ILE A 355 -0.15 -9.79 -8.61
CA ILE A 355 -1.37 -9.39 -7.91
C ILE A 355 -1.84 -10.60 -7.10
N VAL A 356 -2.01 -10.40 -5.80
CA VAL A 356 -2.45 -11.43 -4.86
C VAL A 356 -3.72 -10.95 -4.18
N TYR A 357 -4.81 -11.70 -4.32
CA TYR A 357 -6.08 -11.39 -3.67
C TYR A 357 -6.08 -11.98 -2.27
N GLU A 358 -6.21 -11.13 -1.25
CA GLU A 358 -6.44 -11.55 0.13
C GLU A 358 -7.90 -12.00 0.30
N ASN A 359 -8.82 -11.28 -0.36
CA ASN A 359 -10.23 -11.64 -0.53
C ASN A 359 -10.82 -10.89 -1.75
N ASN A 360 -12.14 -10.99 -1.96
CA ASN A 360 -12.82 -10.36 -3.10
C ASN A 360 -12.81 -8.82 -3.08
N LEU A 361 -12.42 -8.19 -1.96
CA LEU A 361 -12.44 -6.75 -1.74
C LEU A 361 -11.08 -6.15 -1.39
N THR A 362 -10.05 -6.99 -1.18
CA THR A 362 -8.70 -6.58 -0.75
C THR A 362 -7.65 -7.35 -1.57
N ARG A 363 -6.68 -6.63 -2.15
CA ARG A 363 -5.59 -7.23 -2.92
C ARG A 363 -4.25 -6.54 -2.64
N HIS A 364 -3.16 -7.25 -2.87
CA HIS A 364 -1.79 -6.77 -2.80
C HIS A 364 -1.20 -6.76 -4.21
N ILE A 365 -0.61 -5.65 -4.62
CA ILE A 365 0.04 -5.45 -5.92
C ILE A 365 1.53 -5.22 -5.69
N PHE A 366 2.36 -5.90 -6.49
CA PHE A 366 3.78 -5.66 -6.55
C PHE A 366 4.09 -4.20 -6.89
N VAL A 367 4.99 -3.58 -6.13
CA VAL A 367 5.47 -2.21 -6.38
C VAL A 367 6.87 -2.26 -6.97
N GLU A 368 7.79 -2.86 -6.22
CA GLU A 368 9.21 -2.88 -6.53
C GLU A 368 9.95 -3.94 -5.74
N TRP A 369 11.14 -4.28 -6.22
CA TRP A 369 12.19 -4.93 -5.46
C TRP A 369 12.99 -3.85 -4.72
N ASN A 370 13.37 -4.12 -3.47
CA ASN A 370 14.09 -3.24 -2.55
C ASN A 370 15.17 -4.06 -1.81
N GLY A 371 15.97 -3.42 -0.95
CA GLY A 371 17.10 -4.00 -0.23
C GLY A 371 18.41 -3.61 -0.90
N ASP A 372 19.21 -4.59 -1.30
CA ASP A 372 20.46 -4.35 -2.03
C ASP A 372 20.24 -3.99 -3.51
N ILE A 373 19.04 -4.24 -4.04
CA ILE A 373 18.66 -3.95 -5.43
C ILE A 373 17.30 -3.24 -5.44
N PHE A 374 17.23 -2.16 -6.22
CA PHE A 374 16.02 -1.38 -6.46
C PHE A 374 15.54 -1.55 -7.90
N SER A 375 14.30 -2.00 -8.10
CA SER A 375 13.69 -2.10 -9.44
C SER A 375 12.18 -2.17 -9.37
N ASN A 376 11.50 -1.40 -10.21
CA ASN A 376 10.04 -1.48 -10.39
C ASN A 376 9.61 -2.47 -11.48
N LYS A 377 10.57 -3.14 -12.14
CA LYS A 377 10.26 -4.16 -13.14
C LYS A 377 9.78 -5.44 -12.46
N SER A 378 8.87 -6.14 -13.13
CA SER A 378 8.34 -7.45 -12.69
C SER A 378 9.42 -8.54 -12.57
N PHE A 379 10.60 -8.34 -13.16
CA PHE A 379 11.73 -9.25 -13.08
C PHE A 379 13.03 -8.50 -12.78
N LEU A 380 13.98 -9.22 -12.17
CA LEU A 380 15.35 -8.81 -11.92
C LEU A 380 16.30 -9.71 -12.69
N TYR A 381 17.19 -9.11 -13.48
CA TYR A 381 18.31 -9.80 -14.08
C TYR A 381 19.59 -9.34 -13.40
N LEU A 382 20.28 -10.23 -12.71
CA LEU A 382 21.50 -9.89 -11.96
C LEU A 382 22.57 -10.97 -12.07
N ARG A 383 23.83 -10.56 -11.92
CA ARG A 383 24.97 -11.46 -11.80
C ARG A 383 25.34 -11.64 -10.33
N VAL A 384 25.56 -12.88 -9.91
CA VAL A 384 25.87 -13.24 -8.52
C VAL A 384 27.35 -12.91 -8.22
N GLU A 385 27.61 -11.69 -7.78
CA GLU A 385 28.99 -11.22 -7.48
C GLU A 385 29.27 -11.08 -5.98
N LYS A 386 28.22 -10.94 -5.16
CA LYS A 386 28.27 -10.77 -3.71
C LYS A 386 26.99 -11.33 -3.06
N PRO A 387 26.95 -11.51 -1.72
CA PRO A 387 25.71 -11.82 -1.03
C PRO A 387 24.71 -10.66 -1.24
N LEU A 388 23.42 -10.99 -1.37
CA LEU A 388 22.36 -10.00 -1.59
C LEU A 388 21.15 -10.30 -0.70
N ASP A 389 20.59 -9.26 -0.09
CA ASP A 389 19.31 -9.24 0.59
C ASP A 389 18.29 -8.46 -0.26
N ILE A 390 17.31 -9.16 -0.81
CA ILE A 390 16.27 -8.61 -1.69
C ILE A 390 14.92 -8.73 -0.99
N VAL A 391 14.18 -7.63 -0.93
CA VAL A 391 12.86 -7.53 -0.31
C VAL A 391 11.84 -7.10 -1.36
N VAL A 392 10.73 -7.81 -1.47
CA VAL A 392 9.63 -7.43 -2.37
C VAL A 392 8.68 -6.50 -1.65
N VAL A 393 8.48 -5.30 -2.20
CA VAL A 393 7.55 -4.32 -1.67
C VAL A 393 6.19 -4.48 -2.34
N TRP A 394 5.17 -4.59 -1.51
CA TRP A 394 3.78 -4.75 -1.92
C TRP A 394 2.96 -3.54 -1.49
N ARG A 395 1.97 -3.18 -2.30
CA ARG A 395 0.99 -2.15 -1.99
C ARG A 395 -0.38 -2.77 -1.86
N LYS A 396 -1.03 -2.50 -0.74
CA LYS A 396 -2.40 -2.92 -0.48
C LYS A 396 -3.38 -2.03 -1.23
N GLN A 397 -4.41 -2.64 -1.82
CA GLN A 397 -5.49 -1.97 -2.52
C GLN A 397 -6.85 -2.49 -2.04
N TYR A 398 -7.82 -1.59 -1.98
CA TYR A 398 -9.20 -1.89 -1.62
C TYR A 398 -10.13 -1.65 -2.80
N LYS A 399 -11.17 -2.48 -2.92
CA LYS A 399 -12.21 -2.33 -3.92
C LYS A 399 -13.19 -1.24 -3.50
N VAL A 400 -13.38 -0.26 -4.38
CA VAL A 400 -14.34 0.85 -4.22
C VAL A 400 -15.42 0.69 -5.29
N THR A 401 -16.67 0.56 -4.85
CA THR A 401 -17.85 0.46 -5.72
C THR A 401 -18.66 1.73 -5.59
N ILE A 402 -18.90 2.40 -6.71
CA ILE A 402 -19.65 3.65 -6.82
C ILE A 402 -20.81 3.41 -7.77
N ASN A 403 -22.03 3.43 -7.25
CA ASN A 403 -23.26 3.26 -8.01
C ASN A 403 -24.03 4.57 -8.11
N THR A 404 -24.44 4.90 -9.32
CA THR A 404 -25.23 6.10 -9.63
C THR A 404 -26.07 5.82 -10.86
N THR A 405 -27.32 6.27 -10.85
CA THR A 405 -28.32 5.93 -11.88
C THR A 405 -28.43 6.98 -12.98
N TYR A 406 -28.30 8.26 -12.63
CA TYR A 406 -28.64 9.37 -13.55
C TYR A 406 -27.43 10.07 -14.17
N SER A 407 -26.25 9.94 -13.57
CA SER A 407 -25.04 10.66 -13.99
C SER A 407 -23.82 9.78 -13.74
N LYS A 408 -22.84 9.79 -14.65
CA LYS A 408 -21.60 9.02 -14.48
C LYS A 408 -20.84 9.53 -13.25
N PRO A 409 -20.20 8.64 -12.47
CA PRO A 409 -19.40 9.07 -11.34
C PRO A 409 -18.15 9.82 -11.82
N LEU A 410 -17.64 10.76 -11.00
CA LEU A 410 -16.36 11.45 -11.28
C LEU A 410 -15.17 10.49 -11.26
N GLN A 411 -15.29 9.43 -10.47
CA GLN A 411 -14.28 8.40 -10.29
C GLN A 411 -14.94 7.04 -10.52
N GLU A 412 -14.34 6.17 -11.32
CA GLU A 412 -14.94 4.88 -11.64
C GLU A 412 -14.85 3.88 -10.48
N SER A 413 -15.75 2.89 -10.47
CA SER A 413 -15.60 1.74 -9.57
C SER A 413 -14.33 0.97 -9.92
N GLY A 414 -13.57 0.53 -8.92
CA GLY A 414 -12.28 -0.12 -9.17
C GLY A 414 -11.46 -0.38 -7.91
N TRP A 415 -10.17 -0.61 -8.11
CA TRP A 415 -9.22 -0.87 -7.04
C TRP A 415 -8.36 0.35 -6.78
N TYR A 416 -8.31 0.79 -5.53
CA TYR A 416 -7.60 2.00 -5.11
C TYR A 416 -6.58 1.68 -4.04
N ASN A 417 -5.46 2.41 -4.05
CA ASN A 417 -4.38 2.24 -3.07
C ASN A 417 -4.88 2.57 -1.66
N GLU A 418 -4.52 1.76 -0.69
CA GLU A 418 -4.69 2.10 0.72
C GLU A 418 -4.04 3.46 1.01
N GLY A 419 -4.76 4.33 1.71
CA GLY A 419 -4.34 5.68 2.05
C GLY A 419 -4.51 6.72 0.94
N SER A 420 -4.83 6.32 -0.31
CA SER A 420 -5.11 7.28 -1.39
C SER A 420 -6.38 8.09 -1.12
N VAL A 421 -6.43 9.32 -1.62
CA VAL A 421 -7.59 10.20 -1.53
C VAL A 421 -8.26 10.27 -2.90
N ILE A 422 -9.53 9.86 -2.97
CA ILE A 422 -10.33 9.88 -4.19
C ILE A 422 -11.43 10.93 -4.08
N LYS A 423 -11.77 11.57 -5.20
CA LYS A 423 -12.86 12.54 -5.27
C LYS A 423 -14.16 11.83 -5.67
N ILE A 424 -15.06 11.66 -4.72
CA ILE A 424 -16.40 11.11 -4.94
C ILE A 424 -17.32 12.21 -5.43
N GLY A 425 -18.12 11.91 -6.44
CA GLY A 425 -19.10 12.81 -7.02
C GLY A 425 -19.62 12.27 -8.34
N VAL A 426 -20.42 13.06 -9.04
CA VAL A 426 -20.96 12.77 -10.38
C VAL A 426 -20.62 13.91 -11.34
N ILE A 427 -20.57 13.63 -12.64
CA ILE A 427 -20.23 14.65 -13.65
C ILE A 427 -21.25 15.80 -13.66
N LYS A 428 -22.54 15.45 -13.59
CA LYS A 428 -23.66 16.40 -13.45
C LYS A 428 -24.43 16.04 -12.18
N ASP A 429 -24.55 16.96 -11.24
CA ASP A 429 -25.28 16.77 -9.98
C ASP A 429 -26.73 17.25 -10.03
N ASN A 430 -27.11 17.94 -11.11
CA ASN A 430 -28.47 18.31 -11.45
C ASN A 430 -28.76 18.00 -12.92
N ILE A 431 -29.92 17.39 -13.19
CA ILE A 431 -30.34 16.99 -14.54
C ILE A 431 -31.73 17.53 -14.79
N HIS A 432 -31.84 18.46 -15.74
CA HIS A 432 -33.09 19.08 -16.12
C HIS A 432 -33.79 18.29 -17.23
N PHE A 433 -35.08 18.04 -17.07
CA PHE A 433 -35.92 17.35 -18.07
C PHE A 433 -36.69 18.33 -18.99
N ASN A 434 -36.38 19.63 -18.93
CA ASN A 434 -37.01 20.71 -19.73
C ASN A 434 -38.54 20.85 -19.61
N ASN A 435 -39.15 20.21 -18.63
CA ASN A 435 -40.59 20.26 -18.34
C ASN A 435 -40.87 20.77 -16.91
N ASN A 436 -40.04 21.70 -16.41
CA ASN A 436 -40.06 22.16 -15.02
C ASN A 436 -39.87 21.04 -13.98
N THR A 437 -39.23 19.94 -14.37
CA THR A 437 -38.78 18.85 -13.50
C THR A 437 -37.27 18.71 -13.61
N ARG A 438 -36.60 18.43 -12.48
CA ARG A 438 -35.19 18.06 -12.45
C ARG A 438 -34.96 16.93 -11.45
N ILE A 439 -33.86 16.21 -11.63
CA ILE A 439 -33.33 15.29 -10.63
C ILE A 439 -32.02 15.85 -10.11
N VAL A 440 -31.87 15.89 -8.78
CA VAL A 440 -30.70 16.44 -8.09
C VAL A 440 -30.11 15.38 -7.17
N LEU A 441 -28.77 15.31 -7.15
CA LEU A 441 -28.05 14.46 -6.23
C LEU A 441 -28.22 15.04 -4.82
N TYR A 442 -28.92 14.30 -3.97
CA TYR A 442 -29.19 14.72 -2.60
C TYR A 442 -28.04 14.35 -1.68
N SER A 443 -27.62 13.08 -1.70
CA SER A 443 -26.58 12.58 -0.82
C SER A 443 -25.91 11.34 -1.38
N TRP A 444 -24.84 10.92 -0.71
CA TRP A 444 -24.23 9.61 -0.88
C TRP A 444 -24.54 8.76 0.36
N ASN A 445 -24.85 7.49 0.15
CA ASN A 445 -25.09 6.49 1.20
C ASN A 445 -24.21 5.24 0.98
N GLY A 446 -24.13 4.35 1.97
CA GLY A 446 -23.34 3.12 1.93
C GLY A 446 -22.29 3.10 3.04
N SER A 447 -21.01 3.02 2.69
CA SER A 447 -19.90 3.03 3.66
C SER A 447 -19.76 4.35 4.42
N VAL A 448 -20.19 5.46 3.81
CA VAL A 448 -20.28 6.78 4.47
C VAL A 448 -21.55 7.49 4.02
N TYR A 449 -22.09 8.33 4.91
CA TYR A 449 -23.18 9.24 4.59
C TYR A 449 -22.64 10.65 4.41
N VAL A 450 -22.83 11.24 3.22
CA VAL A 450 -22.38 12.62 2.93
C VAL A 450 -23.47 13.37 2.16
N ASN A 451 -23.98 14.46 2.74
CA ASN A 451 -24.94 15.37 2.13
C ASN A 451 -24.23 16.49 1.34
N LYS A 452 -23.47 16.10 0.32
CA LYS A 452 -22.78 16.99 -0.64
C LYS A 452 -22.75 16.33 -2.01
N SER A 453 -22.77 17.13 -3.08
CA SER A 453 -22.68 16.59 -4.45
C SER A 453 -21.31 16.00 -4.78
N SER A 454 -20.23 16.51 -4.16
CA SER A 454 -18.89 15.93 -4.23
C SER A 454 -18.07 16.14 -2.95
N PHE A 455 -17.13 15.21 -2.69
CA PHE A 455 -16.23 15.26 -1.54
C PHE A 455 -14.99 14.39 -1.75
N ASN A 456 -13.92 14.66 -1.01
CA ASN A 456 -12.70 13.83 -1.00
C ASN A 456 -12.80 12.78 0.10
N LEU A 457 -12.45 11.54 -0.21
CA LEU A 457 -12.51 10.41 0.71
C LEU A 457 -11.18 9.64 0.69
N LYS A 458 -10.62 9.36 1.87
CA LYS A 458 -9.42 8.55 2.01
C LYS A 458 -9.80 7.06 2.04
N VAL A 459 -9.16 6.25 1.20
CA VAL A 459 -9.43 4.82 1.08
C VAL A 459 -8.64 4.06 2.16
N LEU A 460 -9.29 3.76 3.28
CA LEU A 460 -8.71 2.98 4.40
C LEU A 460 -9.22 1.54 4.45
N GLY A 461 -10.18 1.19 3.60
CA GLY A 461 -10.83 -0.12 3.53
C GLY A 461 -11.72 -0.22 2.29
N PRO A 462 -12.40 -1.36 2.06
CA PRO A 462 -13.40 -1.48 1.00
C PRO A 462 -14.51 -0.46 1.16
N LEU A 463 -14.93 0.17 0.05
CA LEU A 463 -15.96 1.21 0.06
C LEU A 463 -17.08 0.85 -0.92
N PHE A 464 -18.31 1.11 -0.48
CA PHE A 464 -19.53 0.98 -1.28
C PHE A 464 -20.32 2.28 -1.16
N LEU A 465 -20.55 2.96 -2.27
CA LEU A 465 -21.17 4.28 -2.30
C LEU A 465 -22.31 4.28 -3.32
N ASN A 466 -23.51 4.62 -2.85
CA ASN A 466 -24.70 4.76 -3.66
C ASN A 466 -25.13 6.23 -3.68
N ALA A 467 -25.25 6.80 -4.87
CA ALA A 467 -25.80 8.12 -5.08
C ALA A 467 -27.32 8.11 -4.85
N VAL A 468 -27.79 8.94 -3.92
CA VAL A 468 -29.21 9.12 -3.62
C VAL A 468 -29.71 10.35 -4.36
N TRP A 469 -30.62 10.13 -5.29
CA TRP A 469 -31.18 11.15 -6.16
C TRP A 469 -32.61 11.47 -5.76
N ILE A 470 -32.94 12.75 -5.71
CA ILE A 470 -34.30 13.23 -5.47
C ILE A 470 -34.84 13.96 -6.69
N ARG A 471 -36.14 13.85 -6.91
CA ARG A 471 -36.85 14.63 -7.93
C ARG A 471 -37.29 15.96 -7.31
N GLU A 472 -37.11 17.03 -8.08
CA GLU A 472 -37.61 18.36 -7.73
C GLU A 472 -38.48 18.92 -8.86
N TYR A 473 -39.52 19.66 -8.49
CA TYR A 473 -40.40 20.38 -9.41
C TYR A 473 -40.24 21.88 -9.22
N TYR A 474 -40.31 22.64 -10.31
CA TYR A 474 -40.27 24.09 -10.26
C TYR A 474 -41.66 24.64 -9.90
N VAL A 475 -41.72 25.44 -8.84
CA VAL A 475 -42.92 26.12 -8.38
C VAL A 475 -42.76 27.61 -8.70
N SER A 476 -43.59 28.10 -9.61
CA SER A 476 -43.66 29.52 -9.98
C SER A 476 -44.73 30.21 -9.15
N ILE A 477 -44.31 31.08 -8.24
CA ILE A 477 -45.17 31.92 -7.40
C ILE A 477 -45.16 33.34 -7.97
N LYS A 478 -46.32 33.80 -8.47
CA LYS A 478 -46.51 35.15 -9.00
C LYS A 478 -47.46 35.92 -8.08
N SER A 479 -46.88 36.82 -7.29
CA SER A 479 -47.63 37.77 -6.46
C SER A 479 -47.26 39.20 -6.83
N LEU A 480 -48.27 40.00 -7.20
CA LEU A 480 -48.05 41.33 -7.80
C LEU A 480 -47.76 42.42 -6.76
N TYR A 481 -48.38 42.36 -5.58
CA TYR A 481 -48.36 43.48 -4.63
C TYR A 481 -47.61 43.19 -3.32
N VAL A 482 -47.44 41.91 -2.96
CA VAL A 482 -46.76 41.52 -1.70
C VAL A 482 -45.89 40.30 -1.94
N GLU A 483 -44.68 40.31 -1.41
CA GLU A 483 -43.83 39.13 -1.40
C GLU A 483 -44.41 38.03 -0.49
N THR A 484 -44.34 36.80 -0.97
CA THR A 484 -44.66 35.61 -0.17
C THR A 484 -43.48 35.22 0.70
N ASN A 485 -43.75 34.52 1.80
CA ASN A 485 -42.69 33.92 2.64
C ASN A 485 -41.80 32.91 1.88
N ILE A 486 -42.32 32.32 0.79
CA ILE A 486 -41.64 31.37 -0.08
C ILE A 486 -41.56 31.97 -1.49
N LYS A 487 -40.38 31.97 -2.11
CA LYS A 487 -40.16 32.50 -3.47
C LYS A 487 -40.37 31.42 -4.54
N SER A 488 -40.41 31.82 -5.81
CA SER A 488 -40.37 30.85 -6.91
C SER A 488 -39.05 30.07 -6.88
N GLY A 489 -39.10 28.75 -7.08
CA GLY A 489 -37.91 27.91 -6.95
C GLY A 489 -38.18 26.43 -7.17
N TRP A 490 -37.13 25.63 -7.02
CA TRP A 490 -37.19 24.18 -7.08
C TRP A 490 -37.44 23.59 -5.71
N TYR A 491 -38.40 22.66 -5.63
CA TYR A 491 -38.78 22.01 -4.38
C TYR A 491 -38.83 20.49 -4.56
N PRO A 492 -38.36 19.71 -3.58
CA PRO A 492 -38.45 18.25 -3.60
C PRO A 492 -39.89 17.75 -3.75
N GLU A 493 -40.04 16.67 -4.51
CA GLU A 493 -41.27 15.89 -4.59
C GLU A 493 -41.70 15.42 -3.19
N GLY A 494 -42.99 15.55 -2.88
CA GLY A 494 -43.58 15.25 -1.57
C GLY A 494 -43.40 16.34 -0.51
N LYS A 495 -42.59 17.39 -0.75
CA LYS A 495 -42.43 18.48 0.22
C LYS A 495 -43.74 19.25 0.37
N ASN A 496 -44.14 19.51 1.62
CA ASN A 496 -45.25 20.40 1.93
C ASN A 496 -44.74 21.85 2.03
N LEU A 497 -45.33 22.74 1.24
CA LEU A 497 -45.06 24.18 1.29
C LEU A 497 -46.22 24.90 1.95
N GLU A 498 -45.90 25.74 2.93
CA GLU A 498 -46.84 26.63 3.59
C GLU A 498 -46.61 28.07 3.10
N ILE A 499 -47.38 28.49 2.12
CA ILE A 499 -47.26 29.81 1.49
C ILE A 499 -48.24 30.77 2.15
N PHE A 500 -47.77 31.90 2.64
CA PHE A 500 -48.64 32.94 3.18
C PHE A 500 -48.22 34.36 2.82
N ILE A 501 -49.22 35.24 2.75
CA ILE A 501 -49.06 36.69 2.64
C ILE A 501 -49.32 37.32 4.02
N LYS A 502 -48.34 38.05 4.56
CA LYS A 502 -48.46 38.76 5.84
C LYS A 502 -49.52 39.87 5.77
N ASN A 503 -49.43 40.73 4.75
CA ASN A 503 -50.30 41.89 4.62
C ASN A 503 -51.37 41.61 3.56
N LYS A 504 -52.61 41.33 4.00
CA LYS A 504 -53.76 41.11 3.11
C LYS A 504 -54.24 42.38 2.41
N ILE A 505 -53.78 43.55 2.86
CA ILE A 505 -54.16 44.87 2.34
C ILE A 505 -52.86 45.63 2.07
N VAL A 506 -52.76 46.18 0.86
CA VAL A 506 -51.67 47.08 0.45
C VAL A 506 -52.28 48.41 0.09
N GLU A 507 -52.03 49.43 0.92
CA GLU A 507 -52.42 50.81 0.64
C GLU A 507 -51.30 51.51 -0.12
N HIS A 508 -51.64 52.28 -1.15
CA HIS A 508 -50.68 52.95 -2.05
C HIS A 508 -50.58 54.46 -1.79
N ASP A 509 -51.14 54.93 -0.67
CA ASP A 509 -51.22 56.34 -0.22
C ASP A 509 -51.87 57.35 -1.19
N ASN A 510 -52.29 56.91 -2.37
CA ASN A 510 -52.98 57.71 -3.39
C ASN A 510 -54.52 57.56 -3.36
N GLY A 511 -55.06 56.98 -2.29
CA GLY A 511 -56.49 56.64 -2.20
C GLY A 511 -56.89 55.34 -2.91
N THR A 512 -55.92 54.53 -3.36
CA THR A 512 -56.12 53.17 -3.87
C THR A 512 -55.51 52.15 -2.89
N ARG A 513 -56.21 51.03 -2.70
CA ARG A 513 -55.66 49.87 -2.00
C ARG A 513 -55.98 48.57 -2.73
N HIS A 514 -55.10 47.59 -2.56
CA HIS A 514 -55.29 46.24 -3.06
C HIS A 514 -55.55 45.27 -1.91
N VAL A 515 -56.63 44.50 -2.01
CA VAL A 515 -57.04 43.52 -1.00
C VAL A 515 -56.92 42.12 -1.57
N PHE A 516 -56.20 41.24 -0.87
CA PHE A 516 -56.02 39.86 -1.27
C PHE A 516 -57.37 39.13 -1.33
N LEU A 517 -57.57 38.34 -2.38
CA LEU A 517 -58.80 37.56 -2.58
C LEU A 517 -58.56 36.07 -2.42
N SER A 518 -57.64 35.53 -3.22
CA SER A 518 -57.41 34.10 -3.29
C SER A 518 -56.09 33.78 -3.99
N TRP A 519 -55.61 32.57 -3.77
CA TRP A 519 -54.61 31.91 -4.61
C TRP A 519 -55.30 31.14 -5.72
N ASN A 520 -54.76 31.21 -6.94
CA ASN A 520 -55.19 30.40 -8.06
C ASN A 520 -54.07 29.42 -8.44
N ILE A 521 -54.40 28.14 -8.51
CA ILE A 521 -53.50 27.04 -8.87
C ILE A 521 -54.23 26.18 -9.91
N GLY A 522 -53.87 26.33 -11.19
CA GLY A 522 -54.63 25.71 -12.28
C GLY A 522 -56.07 26.20 -12.32
N ASN A 523 -57.03 25.29 -12.11
CA ASN A 523 -58.47 25.58 -12.05
C ASN A 523 -59.02 25.69 -10.62
N LYS A 524 -58.18 25.60 -9.58
CA LYS A 524 -58.60 25.63 -8.17
C LYS A 524 -58.30 26.98 -7.53
N THR A 525 -59.28 27.51 -6.81
CA THR A 525 -59.17 28.78 -6.09
C THR A 525 -59.20 28.58 -4.57
N PHE A 526 -58.24 29.16 -3.86
CA PHE A 526 -58.11 29.07 -2.40
C PHE A 526 -58.22 30.47 -1.76
N PHE A 527 -59.26 30.71 -0.97
CA PHE A 527 -59.55 32.04 -0.40
C PHE A 527 -58.73 32.40 0.85
N SER A 528 -58.10 31.42 1.48
CA SER A 528 -57.23 31.65 2.64
C SER A 528 -55.93 32.34 2.20
N SER A 529 -55.44 33.28 3.00
CA SER A 529 -54.10 33.87 2.80
C SER A 529 -52.98 32.91 3.13
N HIS A 530 -53.27 31.81 3.83
CA HIS A 530 -52.36 30.70 4.09
C HIS A 530 -52.74 29.53 3.19
N LEU A 531 -51.78 29.04 2.43
CA LEU A 531 -51.92 27.96 1.45
C LEU A 531 -50.93 26.84 1.80
N ASN A 532 -51.46 25.68 2.16
CA ASN A 532 -50.64 24.47 2.38
C ASN A 532 -50.81 23.56 1.17
N ILE A 533 -49.70 23.23 0.51
CA ILE A 533 -49.70 22.40 -0.70
C ILE A 533 -48.55 21.41 -0.70
N SER A 534 -48.83 20.16 -1.05
CA SER A 534 -47.82 19.14 -1.30
C SER A 534 -47.35 19.19 -2.75
N ILE A 535 -46.03 19.11 -2.95
CA ILE A 535 -45.43 19.20 -4.28
C ILE A 535 -45.41 17.82 -4.94
N SER A 536 -46.30 17.59 -5.91
CA SER A 536 -46.35 16.35 -6.71
C SER A 536 -46.09 16.58 -8.20
N SER A 537 -46.03 17.83 -8.64
CA SER A 537 -45.81 18.23 -10.04
C SER A 537 -45.38 19.70 -10.11
N PRO A 538 -44.96 20.22 -11.28
CA PRO A 538 -44.71 21.66 -11.45
C PRO A 538 -45.99 22.48 -11.23
N LEU A 539 -45.89 23.55 -10.45
CA LEU A 539 -47.05 24.37 -10.08
C LEU A 539 -46.86 25.84 -10.47
N LEU A 540 -47.94 26.45 -10.96
CA LEU A 540 -48.04 27.89 -11.17
C LEU A 540 -49.08 28.47 -10.19
N ILE A 541 -48.59 29.18 -9.18
CA ILE A 541 -49.40 29.77 -8.11
C ILE A 541 -49.49 31.27 -8.37
N LYS A 542 -50.71 31.78 -8.56
CA LYS A 542 -50.98 33.21 -8.78
C LYS A 542 -51.80 33.78 -7.64
N SER A 543 -51.39 34.90 -7.06
CA SER A 543 -52.26 35.64 -6.13
C SER A 543 -53.25 36.51 -6.91
N LEU A 544 -54.52 36.50 -6.52
CA LEU A 544 -55.54 37.41 -7.04
C LEU A 544 -55.87 38.48 -6.00
N TRP A 545 -56.00 39.72 -6.48
CA TRP A 545 -56.21 40.90 -5.66
C TRP A 545 -57.37 41.73 -6.21
N ALA A 546 -58.16 42.31 -5.31
CA ALA A 546 -59.18 43.30 -5.64
C ALA A 546 -58.62 44.71 -5.46
N THR A 547 -58.94 45.58 -6.41
CA THR A 547 -58.73 47.02 -6.25
C THR A 547 -59.92 47.65 -5.54
N GLU A 548 -59.64 48.40 -4.48
CA GLU A 548 -60.60 49.25 -3.76
C GLU A 548 -60.11 50.71 -3.80
N TYR A 549 -61.07 51.62 -3.90
CA TYR A 549 -60.81 53.07 -3.93
C TYR A 549 -61.45 53.74 -2.73
N ARG A 550 -60.78 54.78 -2.23
CA ARG A 550 -61.28 55.64 -1.17
C ARG A 550 -62.35 56.55 -1.75
N VAL A 551 -63.57 56.40 -1.24
CA VAL A 551 -64.73 57.22 -1.62
C VAL A 551 -65.14 58.03 -0.41
N TYR A 552 -65.02 59.34 -0.50
CA TYR A 552 -65.56 60.25 0.51
C TYR A 552 -67.06 60.42 0.25
N LEU A 553 -67.89 60.05 1.23
CA LEU A 553 -69.34 60.13 1.17
C LEU A 553 -69.85 61.18 2.14
N ALA A 554 -70.65 62.12 1.64
CA ALA A 554 -71.34 63.11 2.46
C ALA A 554 -72.78 63.30 1.98
N VAL A 555 -73.68 63.62 2.89
CA VAL A 555 -75.05 64.03 2.57
C VAL A 555 -75.22 65.46 3.04
N LYS A 556 -75.75 66.31 2.17
CA LYS A 556 -75.89 67.74 2.44
C LYS A 556 -77.30 68.22 2.16
N ASP A 557 -77.73 69.24 2.89
CA ASP A 557 -78.99 69.94 2.63
C ASP A 557 -78.88 70.91 1.44
N SER A 558 -79.99 71.59 1.14
CA SER A 558 -80.08 72.56 0.04
C SER A 558 -79.17 73.79 0.23
N SER A 559 -78.68 74.03 1.45
CA SER A 559 -77.74 75.10 1.80
C SER A 559 -76.29 74.60 1.93
N ASN A 560 -76.02 73.39 1.44
CA ASN A 560 -74.70 72.76 1.45
C ASN A 560 -74.14 72.50 2.87
N LYS A 561 -74.98 72.51 3.90
CA LYS A 561 -74.61 72.09 5.27
C LYS A 561 -74.76 70.58 5.39
N GLY A 562 -73.88 69.97 6.16
CA GLY A 562 -73.84 68.52 6.36
C GLY A 562 -75.07 67.96 7.10
N LEU A 563 -75.52 66.78 6.68
CA LEU A 563 -76.60 66.04 7.32
C LEU A 563 -76.07 64.71 7.84
N ARG A 564 -76.25 64.49 9.15
CA ARG A 564 -75.98 63.19 9.76
C ARG A 564 -76.89 62.14 9.11
N SER A 565 -76.31 61.10 8.56
CA SER A 565 -77.04 60.16 7.69
C SER A 565 -76.47 58.74 7.72
N LYS A 566 -77.25 57.78 7.24
CA LYS A 566 -76.85 56.39 7.02
C LYS A 566 -77.17 56.01 5.58
N VAL A 567 -76.16 55.58 4.84
CA VAL A 567 -76.29 55.18 3.42
C VAL A 567 -76.01 53.69 3.29
N TYR A 568 -76.98 52.94 2.75
CA TYR A 568 -76.88 51.52 2.50
C TYR A 568 -76.48 51.30 1.05
N LEU A 569 -75.30 50.73 0.84
CA LEU A 569 -74.71 50.49 -0.47
C LEU A 569 -74.63 48.99 -0.75
N THR A 570 -74.98 48.57 -1.97
CA THR A 570 -74.68 47.21 -2.46
C THR A 570 -73.87 47.26 -3.74
N GLY A 571 -72.70 46.63 -3.73
CA GLY A 571 -71.77 46.59 -4.85
C GLY A 571 -71.68 45.22 -5.50
N CYS A 572 -70.80 45.13 -6.50
CA CYS A 572 -70.53 43.90 -7.24
C CYS A 572 -70.12 42.75 -6.30
N GLY A 573 -70.74 41.57 -6.49
CA GLY A 573 -70.52 40.38 -5.65
C GLY A 573 -71.33 40.34 -4.35
N ASN A 574 -72.52 40.93 -4.33
CA ASN A 574 -73.45 41.00 -3.17
C ASN A 574 -72.86 41.60 -1.89
N ARG A 575 -71.77 42.38 -1.99
CA ARG A 575 -71.21 43.09 -0.84
C ARG A 575 -72.12 44.25 -0.46
N SER A 576 -72.66 44.22 0.75
CA SER A 576 -73.40 45.32 1.36
C SER A 576 -72.52 46.08 2.35
N ILE A 577 -72.56 47.41 2.29
CA ILE A 577 -71.86 48.29 3.23
C ILE A 577 -72.86 49.32 3.74
N ILE A 578 -72.84 49.56 5.05
CA ILE A 578 -73.61 50.61 5.71
C ILE A 578 -72.65 51.73 6.09
N ALA A 579 -72.73 52.85 5.38
CA ALA A 579 -71.94 54.03 5.67
C ALA A 579 -72.69 54.93 6.65
N ASN A 580 -72.27 54.93 7.91
CA ASN A 580 -72.73 55.89 8.92
C ASN A 580 -71.93 57.19 8.74
N LEU A 581 -72.60 58.26 8.32
CA LEU A 581 -72.02 59.56 7.98
C LEU A 581 -72.32 60.58 9.07
N SER A 582 -71.28 61.26 9.56
CA SER A 582 -71.41 62.47 10.37
C SER A 582 -71.75 63.67 9.48
N ILE A 583 -71.93 64.85 10.10
CA ILE A 583 -72.16 66.12 9.38
C ILE A 583 -71.05 66.36 8.34
N ASP A 584 -69.80 66.04 8.67
CA ASP A 584 -68.64 66.23 7.79
C ASP A 584 -68.40 65.07 6.81
N GLY A 585 -69.33 64.12 6.69
CA GLY A 585 -69.15 62.94 5.83
C GLY A 585 -68.09 61.94 6.34
N ARG A 586 -67.77 60.94 5.53
CA ARG A 586 -66.82 59.86 5.89
C ARG A 586 -66.15 59.24 4.67
N ASN A 587 -64.88 58.87 4.81
CA ASN A 587 -64.19 58.01 3.85
C ASN A 587 -64.59 56.54 4.00
N VAL A 588 -65.01 55.92 2.91
CA VAL A 588 -65.34 54.49 2.82
C VAL A 588 -64.55 53.87 1.68
N TRP A 589 -64.02 52.67 1.89
CA TRP A 589 -63.33 51.93 0.84
C TRP A 589 -64.33 51.08 0.07
N LEU A 590 -64.50 51.40 -1.22
CA LEU A 590 -65.41 50.71 -2.11
C LEU A 590 -64.62 50.01 -3.21
N ARG A 591 -64.99 48.76 -3.51
CA ARG A 591 -64.39 47.97 -4.58
C ARG A 591 -64.67 48.61 -5.94
N LYS A 592 -63.70 48.54 -6.85
CA LYS A 592 -63.88 49.03 -8.23
C LYS A 592 -65.14 48.41 -8.85
N GLY A 593 -66.02 49.25 -9.37
CA GLY A 593 -67.29 48.83 -9.97
C GLY A 593 -68.48 49.70 -9.57
N ILE A 594 -69.68 49.25 -9.92
CA ILE A 594 -70.93 49.98 -9.70
C ILE A 594 -71.51 49.59 -8.34
N TRP A 595 -71.85 50.59 -7.52
CA TRP A 595 -72.51 50.44 -6.23
C TRP A 595 -73.89 51.08 -6.25
N LYS A 596 -74.93 50.33 -5.92
CA LYS A 596 -76.30 50.82 -5.81
C LYS A 596 -76.57 51.36 -4.40
N ILE A 597 -77.15 52.55 -4.31
CA ILE A 597 -77.70 53.08 -3.05
C ILE A 597 -79.09 52.48 -2.86
N ASN A 598 -79.26 51.61 -1.87
CA ASN A 598 -80.53 50.95 -1.62
C ASN A 598 -81.44 51.75 -0.69
N LYS A 599 -80.84 52.43 0.29
CA LYS A 599 -81.56 53.15 1.34
C LYS A 599 -80.71 54.30 1.86
N LEU A 600 -81.33 55.46 2.07
CA LEU A 600 -80.72 56.62 2.71
C LEU A 600 -81.60 57.07 3.88
N LEU A 601 -81.02 57.15 5.06
CA LEU A 601 -81.66 57.71 6.24
C LEU A 601 -80.93 58.98 6.65
N TRP A 602 -81.64 60.06 6.95
CA TRP A 602 -81.05 61.30 7.45
C TRP A 602 -81.68 61.67 8.79
N TYR A 603 -80.91 62.28 9.68
CA TYR A 603 -81.35 62.63 11.02
C TYR A 603 -82.03 64.00 11.03
N ARG A 604 -83.30 64.04 11.42
CA ARG A 604 -84.08 65.27 11.62
C ARG A 604 -84.12 65.60 13.11
N SER A 605 -83.79 66.83 13.45
CA SER A 605 -83.93 67.40 14.80
C SER A 605 -85.03 68.45 14.83
N ILE A 606 -85.87 68.45 15.87
CA ILE A 606 -86.93 69.42 16.07
C ILE A 606 -86.63 70.18 17.37
N ASN A 607 -86.52 71.51 17.26
CA ASN A 607 -86.38 72.40 18.41
C ASN A 607 -87.72 73.07 18.70
N HIS A 608 -88.37 72.70 19.79
CA HIS A 608 -89.66 73.27 20.23
C HIS A 608 -89.47 74.55 21.06
N SER A 609 -90.45 75.46 21.00
CA SER A 609 -90.57 76.60 21.91
C SER A 609 -91.45 76.27 23.14
N SER A 610 -91.01 76.62 24.34
CA SER A 610 -91.75 76.37 25.59
C SER A 610 -92.78 77.46 25.92
N PHE A 611 -93.94 77.07 26.47
CA PHE A 611 -95.07 77.95 26.78
C PHE A 611 -94.82 78.96 27.93
N PHE A 612 -94.06 78.60 28.98
CA PHE A 612 -93.66 79.53 30.04
C PHE A 612 -92.25 80.07 29.73
N GLY A 613 -92.18 81.26 29.13
CA GLY A 613 -90.94 81.93 28.78
C GLY A 613 -90.21 82.58 29.97
N LEU A 614 -90.03 81.88 31.09
CA LEU A 614 -89.20 82.29 32.22
C LEU A 614 -88.60 81.05 32.91
N TYR A 615 -87.28 80.90 32.79
CA TYR A 615 -86.38 79.87 33.38
C TYR A 615 -86.57 78.41 32.95
N SER A 616 -85.90 77.99 31.87
CA SER A 616 -84.99 76.82 31.83
C SER A 616 -84.59 76.51 30.37
N SER A 617 -83.30 76.66 30.06
CA SER A 617 -82.67 76.24 28.81
C SER A 617 -82.56 74.71 28.74
N LYS A 618 -83.69 74.03 28.57
CA LYS A 618 -83.71 72.67 28.02
C LYS A 618 -84.67 72.65 26.84
N ASN A 619 -84.14 73.04 25.70
CA ASN A 619 -84.66 72.59 24.41
C ASN A 619 -84.75 71.05 24.50
N MET A 620 -85.96 70.49 24.57
CA MET A 620 -86.12 69.06 24.40
C MET A 620 -85.84 68.77 22.91
N GLU A 621 -84.59 68.41 22.61
CA GLU A 621 -84.21 67.93 21.27
C GLU A 621 -84.82 66.53 21.06
N GLY A 622 -86.00 66.49 20.44
CA GLY A 622 -86.52 65.27 19.83
C GLY A 622 -85.97 65.14 18.42
N GLY A 623 -85.35 64.01 18.08
CA GLY A 623 -84.88 63.77 16.72
C GLY A 623 -84.88 62.31 16.30
N ARG A 624 -85.21 62.05 15.03
CA ARG A 624 -85.37 60.71 14.45
C ARG A 624 -84.71 60.62 13.06
N PHE A 625 -84.40 59.40 12.65
CA PHE A 625 -83.96 59.14 11.26
C PHE A 625 -85.18 59.02 10.35
N GLU A 626 -85.22 59.84 9.31
CA GLU A 626 -86.24 59.80 8.26
C GLU A 626 -85.64 59.21 6.98
N GLU A 627 -86.43 58.42 6.26
CA GLU A 627 -86.00 57.77 5.04
C GLU A 627 -86.22 58.66 3.83
N TYR A 628 -85.19 58.75 2.98
CA TYR A 628 -85.29 59.38 1.67
C TYR A 628 -85.03 58.33 0.59
N LYS A 629 -86.04 58.09 -0.25
CA LYS A 629 -85.94 57.12 -1.35
C LYS A 629 -85.14 57.72 -2.50
N LEU A 630 -83.90 57.28 -2.64
CA LEU A 630 -83.01 57.65 -3.74
C LEU A 630 -82.73 56.41 -4.59
N LYS A 631 -82.91 56.50 -5.91
CA LYS A 631 -82.41 55.48 -6.86
C LYS A 631 -81.18 56.04 -7.58
N ASN A 632 -80.00 55.85 -6.99
CA ASN A 632 -78.72 56.28 -7.58
C ASN A 632 -77.66 55.19 -7.49
N TYR A 633 -76.68 55.30 -8.39
CA TYR A 633 -75.53 54.41 -8.47
C TYR A 633 -74.24 55.22 -8.36
N ILE A 634 -73.27 54.69 -7.63
CA ILE A 634 -71.92 55.23 -7.52
C ILE A 634 -71.02 54.38 -8.43
N ASN A 635 -70.50 54.97 -9.50
CA ASN A 635 -69.50 54.32 -10.35
C ASN A 635 -68.10 54.55 -9.77
N VAL A 636 -67.55 53.54 -9.11
CA VAL A 636 -66.26 53.63 -8.43
C VAL A 636 -65.17 53.12 -9.38
N SER A 637 -64.64 54.01 -10.22
CA SER A 637 -63.53 53.71 -11.15
C SER A 637 -62.18 54.29 -10.69
N ARG A 638 -62.21 55.27 -9.78
CA ARG A 638 -61.07 55.99 -9.18
C ARG A 638 -61.47 56.52 -7.79
N PRO A 639 -60.53 57.00 -6.94
CA PRO A 639 -60.88 57.73 -5.72
C PRO A 639 -61.74 58.94 -6.08
N LEU A 640 -62.83 59.16 -5.34
CA LEU A 640 -63.78 60.22 -5.66
C LEU A 640 -64.52 60.73 -4.41
N ASN A 641 -65.01 61.97 -4.51
CA ASN A 641 -65.87 62.59 -3.52
C ASN A 641 -67.31 62.55 -4.04
N TYR A 642 -68.19 61.84 -3.33
CA TYR A 642 -69.59 61.67 -3.71
C TYR A 642 -70.50 62.32 -2.67
N ILE A 643 -71.07 63.46 -3.05
CA ILE A 643 -71.95 64.25 -2.20
C ILE A 643 -73.39 64.06 -2.67
N ILE A 644 -74.26 63.62 -1.76
CA ILE A 644 -75.70 63.48 -2.02
C ILE A 644 -76.39 64.73 -1.49
N HIS A 645 -77.00 65.50 -2.38
CA HIS A 645 -77.80 66.66 -2.01
C HIS A 645 -79.25 66.22 -1.77
N LEU A 646 -79.77 66.51 -0.58
CA LEU A 646 -81.17 66.32 -0.23
C LEU A 646 -81.90 67.67 -0.28
N PRO A 647 -83.13 67.72 -0.84
CA PRO A 647 -83.95 68.93 -0.87
C PRO A 647 -84.56 69.16 0.51
N VAL A 648 -83.71 69.46 1.49
CA VAL A 648 -84.07 69.73 2.89
C VAL A 648 -83.86 71.22 3.14
N TYR A 649 -84.83 71.85 3.81
CA TYR A 649 -84.86 73.27 4.12
C TYR A 649 -85.07 73.50 5.62
N GLU A 650 -84.42 74.53 6.16
CA GLU A 650 -84.52 74.95 7.55
C GLU A 650 -85.69 75.94 7.71
N ILE A 651 -86.70 75.55 8.49
CA ILE A 651 -87.96 76.28 8.65
C ILE A 651 -88.22 76.59 10.12
N GLN A 652 -88.65 77.84 10.39
CA GLN A 652 -89.21 78.24 11.66
C GLN A 652 -90.70 78.53 11.50
N LEU A 653 -91.56 77.77 12.19
CA LEU A 653 -93.01 77.96 12.14
C LEU A 653 -93.44 78.94 13.24
N THR A 654 -94.22 79.96 12.90
CA THR A 654 -94.72 80.97 13.84
C THR A 654 -96.23 81.21 13.65
N LEU A 655 -97.00 81.23 14.73
CA LEU A 655 -98.41 81.61 14.76
C LEU A 655 -98.60 83.06 15.16
N ILE A 656 -99.40 83.75 14.36
CA ILE A 656 -99.84 85.13 14.58
C ILE A 656 -101.34 85.20 14.35
N ASP A 657 -102.03 86.17 14.93
CA ASP A 657 -103.44 86.38 14.65
C ASP A 657 -103.68 87.18 13.34
N ILE A 658 -104.95 87.49 13.05
CA ILE A 658 -105.35 88.22 11.83
C ILE A 658 -104.66 89.60 11.75
N ILE A 659 -104.39 90.26 12.88
CA ILE A 659 -103.74 91.58 12.90
C ILE A 659 -102.21 91.51 13.11
N GLY A 660 -101.65 90.31 13.15
CA GLY A 660 -100.21 90.07 13.20
C GLY A 660 -99.61 89.97 14.61
N VAL A 661 -100.44 89.89 15.65
CA VAL A 661 -99.99 89.71 17.04
C VAL A 661 -99.67 88.23 17.28
N PRO A 662 -98.54 87.89 17.93
CA PRO A 662 -98.21 86.50 18.27
C PRO A 662 -99.35 85.78 18.96
N ALA A 663 -99.61 84.53 18.57
CA ALA A 663 -100.74 83.75 19.07
C ALA A 663 -100.27 82.57 19.95
N PRO A 664 -100.04 82.79 21.26
CA PRO A 664 -99.74 81.71 22.20
C PRO A 664 -100.99 80.88 22.54
N LEU A 665 -100.82 79.77 23.27
CA LEU A 665 -101.86 78.82 23.70
C LEU A 665 -102.46 77.93 22.60
N TYR A 666 -102.05 78.15 21.35
CA TYR A 666 -102.37 77.26 20.26
C TYR A 666 -101.48 76.01 20.28
N TYR A 667 -102.03 74.85 19.94
CA TYR A 667 -101.27 73.64 19.67
C TYR A 667 -101.43 73.22 18.21
N ILE A 668 -100.35 72.72 17.61
CA ILE A 668 -100.26 72.33 16.20
C ILE A 668 -99.83 70.88 16.10
N VAL A 669 -100.49 70.13 15.23
CA VAL A 669 -100.03 68.81 14.80
C VAL A 669 -99.56 68.90 13.34
N ILE A 670 -98.28 68.59 13.10
CA ILE A 670 -97.67 68.54 11.75
C ILE A 670 -97.03 67.17 11.53
N ASN A 671 -97.52 66.41 10.55
CA ASN A 671 -97.03 65.04 10.27
C ASN A 671 -96.89 64.14 11.51
N GLY A 672 -97.83 64.26 12.46
CA GLY A 672 -97.84 63.49 13.72
C GLY A 672 -96.93 64.04 14.82
N ASP A 673 -96.17 65.10 14.57
CA ASP A 673 -95.40 65.82 15.60
C ASP A 673 -96.31 66.87 16.26
N GLU A 674 -96.55 66.76 17.56
CA GLU A 674 -97.36 67.69 18.35
C GLU A 674 -96.48 68.81 18.90
N CYS A 675 -96.83 70.07 18.62
CA CYS A 675 -96.04 71.24 18.99
C CYS A 675 -96.93 72.34 19.56
N TYR A 676 -96.40 73.12 20.50
CA TYR A 676 -97.15 74.23 21.13
C TYR A 676 -96.59 75.58 20.69
N SER A 677 -97.48 76.53 20.47
CA SER A 677 -97.13 77.92 20.20
C SER A 677 -96.72 78.62 21.49
N GLY A 678 -95.48 79.10 21.53
CA GLY A 678 -94.93 79.85 22.65
C GLY A 678 -95.48 81.27 22.74
N ILE A 679 -95.09 81.98 23.79
CA ILE A 679 -95.48 83.39 24.08
C ILE A 679 -95.18 84.32 22.89
N ASN A 680 -94.09 84.05 22.17
CA ASN A 680 -93.66 84.80 20.98
C ASN A 680 -94.28 84.30 19.67
N GLY A 681 -95.24 83.37 19.74
CA GLY A 681 -95.89 82.76 18.58
C GLY A 681 -95.03 81.72 17.85
N ILE A 682 -93.74 81.57 18.17
CA ILE A 682 -92.90 80.52 17.56
C ILE A 682 -93.45 79.17 18.03
N VAL A 683 -93.38 78.17 17.14
CA VAL A 683 -93.84 76.80 17.41
C VAL A 683 -92.66 75.84 17.43
N PHE A 684 -91.85 75.85 16.37
CA PHE A 684 -90.61 75.08 16.30
C PHE A 684 -89.66 75.67 15.25
N THR A 685 -88.38 75.29 15.35
CA THR A 685 -87.39 75.38 14.27
C THR A 685 -86.90 73.98 13.93
N THR A 686 -87.04 73.56 12.68
CA THR A 686 -86.61 72.22 12.23
C THR A 686 -86.23 72.23 10.76
N LYS A 687 -85.49 71.20 10.35
CA LYS A 687 -85.24 70.92 8.93
C LYS A 687 -86.33 70.00 8.40
N MET A 688 -86.93 70.36 7.27
CA MET A 688 -87.99 69.59 6.61
C MET A 688 -87.63 69.34 5.15
N LEU A 689 -88.10 68.22 4.59
CA LEU A 689 -87.98 67.96 3.17
C LEU A 689 -88.86 68.94 2.38
N LYS A 690 -88.53 69.15 1.11
CA LYS A 690 -89.42 69.85 0.17
C LYS A 690 -90.75 69.11 0.07
N GLY A 691 -91.87 69.82 0.24
CA GLY A 691 -93.19 69.22 0.08
C GLY A 691 -94.31 69.98 0.79
N ASP A 692 -95.51 69.47 0.61
CA ASP A 692 -96.71 69.95 1.29
C ASP A 692 -96.85 69.29 2.67
N TYR A 693 -97.07 70.12 3.68
CA TYR A 693 -97.30 69.69 5.06
C TYR A 693 -98.64 70.19 5.54
N VAL A 694 -99.45 69.27 6.05
CA VAL A 694 -100.75 69.58 6.64
C VAL A 694 -100.55 69.92 8.11
N LEU A 695 -100.94 71.12 8.49
CA LEU A 695 -101.00 71.62 9.85
C LEU A 695 -102.44 71.53 10.35
N LYS A 696 -102.66 70.87 11.48
CA LYS A 696 -103.89 70.98 12.24
C LYS A 696 -103.64 71.86 13.45
N ILE A 697 -104.40 72.93 13.60
CA ILE A 697 -104.20 73.95 14.62
C ILE A 697 -105.40 73.98 15.53
N PHE A 698 -105.12 73.99 16.82
CA PHE A 698 -106.11 73.86 17.85
C PHE A 698 -105.88 74.91 18.93
N PHE A 699 -106.96 75.30 19.60
CA PHE A 699 -106.93 76.25 20.72
C PHE A 699 -107.88 75.74 21.80
N LEU A 700 -107.41 75.70 23.04
CA LEU A 700 -108.16 75.15 24.18
C LEU A 700 -108.77 73.75 23.89
N GLY A 701 -108.05 72.90 23.14
CA GLY A 701 -108.48 71.53 22.83
C GLY A 701 -109.33 71.36 21.56
N ILE A 702 -109.81 72.44 20.94
CA ILE A 702 -110.71 72.39 19.77
C ILE A 702 -109.93 72.70 18.49
N GLU A 703 -110.14 71.91 17.42
CA GLU A 703 -109.53 72.17 16.10
C GLU A 703 -110.18 73.43 15.52
N ILE A 704 -109.40 74.49 15.35
CA ILE A 704 -109.90 75.78 14.85
C ILE A 704 -109.54 75.97 13.38
N LEU A 705 -108.38 75.48 12.96
CA LEU A 705 -107.90 75.69 11.61
C LEU A 705 -107.12 74.48 11.12
N LYS A 706 -107.37 74.10 9.87
CA LYS A 706 -106.51 73.21 9.12
C LYS A 706 -105.89 73.99 7.97
N SER A 707 -104.57 74.00 7.92
CA SER A 707 -103.80 74.75 6.91
C SER A 707 -102.77 73.83 6.27
N THR A 708 -102.38 74.15 5.04
CA THR A 708 -101.30 73.46 4.34
C THR A 708 -100.18 74.44 4.07
N ILE A 709 -98.97 74.10 4.50
CA ILE A 709 -97.76 74.86 4.17
C ILE A 709 -96.94 74.08 3.14
N TYR A 710 -96.49 74.78 2.12
CA TYR A 710 -95.53 74.25 1.17
C TYR A 710 -94.13 74.72 1.55
N ILE A 711 -93.20 73.80 1.71
CA ILE A 711 -91.81 74.07 2.07
C ILE A 711 -90.95 73.91 0.82
N ASP A 712 -90.36 75.00 0.33
CA ASP A 712 -89.49 75.01 -0.85
C ASP A 712 -88.22 75.87 -0.73
N LYS A 713 -88.09 76.63 0.36
CA LYS A 713 -86.92 77.44 0.69
C LYS A 713 -86.78 77.58 2.20
N ASN A 714 -85.57 77.90 2.67
CA ASN A 714 -85.38 78.24 4.09
C ASN A 714 -86.14 79.52 4.44
N GLY A 715 -86.71 79.59 5.64
CA GLY A 715 -87.37 80.81 6.08
C GLY A 715 -88.33 80.61 7.25
N ILE A 716 -88.97 81.72 7.62
CA ILE A 716 -90.00 81.75 8.66
C ILE A 716 -91.35 81.54 7.97
N VAL A 717 -92.08 80.51 8.36
CA VAL A 717 -93.43 80.22 7.90
C VAL A 717 -94.40 80.76 8.94
N GLN A 718 -95.14 81.81 8.57
CA GLN A 718 -96.16 82.41 9.44
C GLN A 718 -97.53 81.85 9.08
N VAL A 719 -98.26 81.36 10.08
CA VAL A 719 -99.63 80.86 9.91
C VAL A 719 -100.56 81.71 10.74
N ARG A 720 -101.60 82.25 10.10
CA ARG A 720 -102.55 83.15 10.74
C ARG A 720 -103.66 82.35 11.42
N VAL A 721 -103.95 82.68 12.67
CA VAL A 721 -105.08 82.14 13.45
C VAL A 721 -106.12 83.24 13.71
N PRO A 722 -107.39 82.89 14.00
CA PRO A 722 -108.47 83.89 14.04
C PRO A 722 -108.26 85.01 15.07
N ILE A 723 -107.73 84.71 16.24
CA ILE A 723 -107.55 85.69 17.31
C ILE A 723 -106.44 85.28 18.27
N SER A 724 -105.63 86.23 18.74
CA SER A 724 -104.67 85.99 19.82
C SER A 724 -105.34 86.21 21.17
N ILE A 725 -104.89 85.51 22.21
CA ILE A 725 -105.29 85.84 23.59
C ILE A 725 -104.93 87.30 23.93
N TYR A 726 -103.84 87.83 23.35
CA TYR A 726 -103.44 89.21 23.53
C TYR A 726 -104.47 90.19 22.95
N THR A 727 -105.01 89.91 21.76
CA THR A 727 -106.09 90.72 21.19
C THR A 727 -107.36 90.68 22.02
N ILE A 728 -107.74 89.52 22.58
CA ILE A 728 -108.91 89.40 23.44
C ILE A 728 -108.76 90.27 24.70
N ILE A 729 -107.58 90.25 25.32
CA ILE A 729 -107.28 91.06 26.52
C ILE A 729 -107.39 92.56 26.22
N ILE A 730 -106.83 93.01 25.09
CA ILE A 730 -106.90 94.44 24.68
C ILE A 730 -108.36 94.87 24.47
N LEU A 731 -109.17 94.05 23.80
CA LEU A 731 -110.57 94.35 23.49
C LEU A 731 -111.43 94.43 24.77
N LEU A 732 -111.25 93.50 25.71
CA LEU A 732 -111.89 93.53 27.02
C LEU A 732 -111.52 94.79 27.82
N PHE A 733 -110.25 95.21 27.78
CA PHE A 733 -109.79 96.40 28.48
C PHE A 733 -110.42 97.68 27.90
N SER A 734 -110.55 97.78 26.58
CA SER A 734 -111.22 98.91 25.91
C SER A 734 -112.72 99.01 26.21
N ILE A 735 -113.44 97.87 26.32
CA ILE A 735 -114.86 97.83 26.68
C ILE A 735 -115.07 98.27 28.15
N LEU A 736 -114.21 97.80 29.07
CA LEU A 736 -114.24 98.20 30.48
C LEU A 736 -113.98 99.70 30.67
N LEU A 737 -113.07 100.28 29.87
CA LEU A 737 -112.79 101.71 29.88
C LEU A 737 -114.00 102.54 29.39
N PHE A 738 -114.66 102.08 28.33
CA PHE A 738 -115.85 102.74 27.76
C PHE A 738 -117.05 102.71 28.74
N TYR A 739 -117.27 101.59 29.44
CA TYR A 739 -118.32 101.46 30.45
C TYR A 739 -118.11 102.43 31.63
N LYS A 740 -116.84 102.65 32.04
CA LYS A 740 -116.49 103.56 33.14
C LYS A 740 -116.76 105.03 32.79
N VAL A 741 -116.53 105.44 31.54
CA VAL A 741 -116.78 106.80 31.05
C VAL A 741 -118.29 107.10 30.97
N PHE A 742 -119.09 106.13 30.51
CA PHE A 742 -120.54 106.28 30.36
C PHE A 742 -121.30 106.50 31.69
N ILE A 743 -120.80 105.92 32.79
CA ILE A 743 -121.38 106.11 34.14
C ILE A 743 -121.07 107.52 34.69
N SER A 744 -119.95 108.15 34.31
CA SER A 744 -119.60 109.49 34.81
C SER A 744 -120.50 110.61 34.25
N VAL A 745 -121.02 110.43 33.02
CA VAL A 745 -121.87 111.43 32.35
C VAL A 745 -123.28 111.48 32.97
N ARG A 746 -123.78 110.37 33.54
CA ARG A 746 -125.13 110.27 34.13
C ARG A 746 -125.28 110.87 35.53
N ARG A 747 -124.23 111.47 36.10
CA ARG A 747 -124.24 112.12 37.43
C ARG A 747 -124.08 113.65 37.38
N ALA A 748 -123.94 114.26 36.19
CA ALA A 748 -123.67 115.69 36.02
C ALA A 748 -124.78 116.49 35.27
N THR A 749 -125.89 115.84 34.93
CA THR A 749 -127.12 116.41 34.32
C THR A 749 -128.31 115.61 34.82
#